data_AF-A0A817D9G4-F1
#
_entry.id   AF-A0A817D9G4-F1
#
_cell.length_a   1.000
_cell.length_b   1.000
_cell.length_c   1.000
_cell.angle_alpha   90.00
_cell.angle_beta   90.00
_cell.angle_gamma   90.00
#
_symmetry.space_group_name_H-M   'P 1'
#
loop_
_entity.id
_entity.type
_entity.pdbx_description
1 polymer ?
#
loop_
_entity_poly.entity_id
_entity_poly.type
_entity_poly.pdbx_seq_one_letter_code
_entity_poly.pdbx_strand_id
1 'polypeptide(L)'
;MEEKNGDNGKRRESERLTVQQNKSHTRRPLSNRTSDNYQINHNSHNTDNTNNNSRRSITVSITDDKSHYQPLTNRRSERIQSSMNNTSPLVQYTSNPSLSDQQEQNRHHHQQQQQTTNDEETSTYSFRHVTKKLQHAKSHGELYQPSVPLPLPPMIKINNDENEIKYQQQYSSESPQSSTLIRARAATTVVPILTRPIINSSDDTFNSTSTSSSSNKIPLWKRFKKMIASNKRSKENSSIKVPTLQFNELSTNDSNRTVPDGVINNNNNLLQNPIKLNELRTWLISKPFPEQRIRDEYEKLPTESLHPKTFAFRPENKLKNRFNAIEPYDHSRVVLKPLPNDPSSDYINASYIDGYRANKLYIAAQAPTDTTLYDFIRMIWQLRIQSIIMVTRLFEDGKHKCIQYWPDEGEKRVNDFKIRIDNEEKYADYTIRKLIIYNQLEPSDVLQVKQYHFLSWPDHGCLSLCTPVLDFRQRFRADYKPSNPILVHCSAGVGRSGTFIALDALLDRAKHQDTIDILEFTHRMRQNRVYMIQTADQYVFLYRTLIEGILTIDASISLQEFMMTRKLHMDAKSQYKLLEQLQSTVEFSYQGALDPANVHKNRVETIIAPDNSRPYLMTQVEKTTDYINAVFVNSYRQTPNYIVTQYPLPHTCIDFWRLVYDHNVSIIMLLEYILRDSKTIYYWPTTVGQVTSYGPFEIIMTSQKEDEQLIERVFELKYINKTVFATDRTRTIRQFQIKDNLHLLPVVKRFLKEMRTFNGQNVILQCLNGATWSGYFAALCNSIDKMQTEQIVDPFKIVRLLRSTRPQFIDQDQYENLFVSMRDYVQQYMSATLTQRPSENSFYIDTSGEYQSTTTNRVIQRL
;
A
#
# COMPACT_ATOMS: atom_id res chain seq x y z
N MET A 1 11.55 39.40 -37.36
CA MET A 1 12.29 38.99 -38.56
C MET A 1 12.38 37.47 -38.47
N GLU A 2 11.29 36.77 -38.80
CA GLU A 2 10.75 36.45 -40.15
C GLU A 2 11.20 35.02 -40.52
N GLU A 3 10.30 34.05 -40.72
CA GLU A 3 9.43 33.83 -41.90
C GLU A 3 10.22 33.40 -43.16
N LYS A 4 9.80 32.44 -44.01
CA LYS A 4 8.65 31.49 -44.03
C LYS A 4 8.88 30.42 -45.13
N ASN A 5 8.27 29.23 -45.01
CA ASN A 5 7.89 28.26 -46.08
C ASN A 5 9.06 27.70 -46.95
N GLY A 6 8.95 26.63 -47.76
CA GLY A 6 7.90 25.63 -48.11
C GLY A 6 8.57 24.48 -48.93
N ASP A 7 7.93 23.51 -49.60
CA ASP A 7 6.51 23.14 -49.72
C ASP A 7 6.36 21.61 -50.01
N ASN A 8 5.97 21.16 -51.23
CA ASN A 8 5.50 19.78 -51.52
C ASN A 8 6.15 19.07 -52.72
N GLY A 9 6.04 17.73 -52.75
CA GLY A 9 6.29 16.90 -53.95
C GLY A 9 5.71 15.47 -53.84
N LYS A 10 4.88 15.04 -54.82
CA LYS A 10 4.25 13.69 -54.87
C LYS A 10 4.33 13.05 -56.27
N ARG A 11 4.72 11.77 -56.33
CA ARG A 11 4.41 10.73 -57.36
C ARG A 11 4.96 9.38 -56.81
N ARG A 12 4.21 8.29 -56.64
CA ARG A 12 3.41 7.41 -57.55
C ARG A 12 4.24 6.52 -58.50
N GLU A 13 4.21 5.21 -58.20
CA GLU A 13 4.02 4.03 -59.09
C GLU A 13 5.02 3.83 -60.28
N SER A 14 5.38 2.63 -60.75
CA SER A 14 4.72 1.30 -60.72
C SER A 14 5.71 0.10 -60.82
N GLU A 15 5.22 -1.10 -61.17
CA GLU A 15 5.88 -2.43 -61.14
C GLU A 15 6.68 -2.84 -62.41
N ARG A 16 7.68 -3.75 -62.30
CA ARG A 16 7.70 -5.16 -62.87
C ARG A 16 9.09 -5.81 -63.06
N LEU A 17 9.13 -7.14 -62.82
CA LEU A 17 9.70 -8.28 -63.59
C LEU A 17 10.90 -8.04 -64.59
N THR A 18 11.86 -8.95 -64.88
CA THR A 18 11.79 -10.45 -64.91
C THR A 18 13.19 -11.14 -64.97
N VAL A 19 13.40 -12.19 -64.17
CA VAL A 19 14.01 -13.54 -64.43
C VAL A 19 15.14 -13.77 -65.47
N GLN A 20 16.24 -14.46 -65.05
CA GLN A 20 16.76 -15.76 -65.57
C GLN A 20 17.87 -16.34 -64.64
N GLN A 21 17.77 -17.58 -64.13
CA GLN A 21 18.34 -18.86 -64.63
C GLN A 21 19.89 -18.95 -64.57
N ASN A 22 20.57 -20.06 -64.21
CA ASN A 22 20.31 -21.52 -64.06
C ASN A 22 21.26 -22.06 -62.93
N LYS A 23 21.48 -23.32 -62.48
CA LYS A 23 21.07 -24.78 -62.58
C LYS A 23 21.81 -25.49 -61.39
N SER A 24 21.78 -26.79 -61.03
CA SER A 24 20.86 -27.95 -60.97
C SER A 24 21.65 -29.10 -60.26
N HIS A 25 21.13 -30.12 -59.54
CA HIS A 25 20.54 -31.37 -60.06
C HIS A 25 20.08 -32.32 -58.90
N THR A 26 18.91 -32.97 -59.01
CA THR A 26 18.53 -34.39 -58.63
C THR A 26 18.97 -35.08 -57.30
N ARG A 27 18.23 -36.02 -56.65
CA ARG A 27 16.89 -36.66 -56.86
C ARG A 27 16.41 -37.46 -55.60
N ARG A 28 15.20 -37.14 -55.09
CA ARG A 28 14.07 -37.97 -54.54
C ARG A 28 14.26 -39.23 -53.61
N PRO A 29 13.17 -39.72 -52.93
CA PRO A 29 13.25 -40.46 -51.65
C PRO A 29 12.67 -41.91 -51.67
N LEU A 30 12.46 -42.53 -50.49
CA LEU A 30 11.58 -43.69 -50.27
C LEU A 30 10.98 -43.75 -48.83
N SER A 31 10.11 -44.73 -48.54
CA SER A 31 9.17 -44.72 -47.39
C SER A 31 8.86 -46.10 -46.77
N ASN A 32 8.32 -46.06 -45.53
CA ASN A 32 7.49 -47.06 -44.81
C ASN A 32 7.89 -48.55 -44.74
N ARG A 33 7.95 -49.08 -43.51
CA ARG A 33 7.31 -50.35 -43.05
C ARG A 33 7.30 -50.37 -41.51
N THR A 34 6.13 -50.55 -40.87
CA THR A 34 5.64 -51.79 -40.20
C THR A 34 6.67 -52.48 -39.31
N SER A 35 6.40 -53.03 -38.14
CA SER A 35 5.24 -53.19 -37.23
C SER A 35 5.73 -54.23 -36.21
N ASP A 36 5.28 -54.21 -34.96
CA ASP A 36 4.78 -55.43 -34.28
C ASP A 36 4.28 -55.14 -32.85
N ASN A 37 3.31 -55.94 -32.42
CA ASN A 37 2.83 -55.99 -31.04
C ASN A 37 3.55 -57.12 -30.28
N TYR A 38 3.54 -57.09 -28.95
CA TYR A 38 2.93 -58.19 -28.18
C TYR A 38 2.51 -57.73 -26.77
N GLN A 39 1.80 -58.59 -26.06
CA GLN A 39 0.87 -58.23 -24.98
C GLN A 39 1.09 -59.09 -23.70
N ILE A 40 0.89 -58.44 -22.54
CA ILE A 40 0.12 -58.95 -21.37
C ILE A 40 0.72 -60.06 -20.46
N ASN A 41 0.48 -59.89 -19.14
CA ASN A 41 0.50 -60.88 -18.03
C ASN A 41 1.87 -61.45 -17.54
N HIS A 42 2.01 -61.97 -16.29
CA HIS A 42 1.04 -62.14 -15.19
C HIS A 42 1.65 -62.06 -13.76
N ASN A 43 0.85 -61.57 -12.81
CA ASN A 43 0.62 -62.00 -11.41
C ASN A 43 1.65 -62.85 -10.60
N SER A 44 2.05 -62.26 -9.45
CA SER A 44 1.85 -62.78 -8.06
C SER A 44 2.73 -63.88 -7.41
N HIS A 45 2.69 -63.87 -6.06
CA HIS A 45 3.24 -64.82 -5.06
C HIS A 45 4.76 -64.82 -4.86
N ASN A 46 5.27 -64.47 -3.66
CA ASN A 46 5.24 -65.16 -2.33
C ASN A 46 6.31 -66.26 -2.20
N THR A 47 7.33 -66.02 -1.37
CA THR A 47 7.47 -66.64 -0.02
C THR A 47 8.65 -66.02 0.73
N ASP A 48 8.62 -66.10 2.06
CA ASP A 48 9.72 -65.75 2.95
C ASP A 48 10.90 -66.72 2.81
N ASN A 49 12.11 -66.26 3.14
CA ASN A 49 12.89 -67.03 4.12
C ASN A 49 13.92 -66.20 4.90
N THR A 50 14.27 -66.70 6.07
CA THR A 50 15.20 -66.07 7.03
C THR A 50 16.61 -66.64 6.91
N ASN A 51 17.64 -65.83 7.23
CA ASN A 51 18.68 -66.31 8.15
C ASN A 51 19.52 -65.21 8.82
N ASN A 52 20.32 -65.63 9.81
CA ASN A 52 20.94 -64.79 10.84
C ASN A 52 22.45 -64.54 10.66
N ASN A 53 22.98 -63.69 11.55
CA ASN A 53 24.40 -63.47 11.90
C ASN A 53 25.23 -62.57 10.96
N SER A 54 26.19 -61.77 11.45
CA SER A 54 26.75 -61.66 12.82
C SER A 54 27.04 -60.20 13.24
N ARG A 55 27.07 -59.96 14.57
CA ARG A 55 27.58 -58.73 15.19
C ARG A 55 29.11 -58.78 15.38
N ARG A 56 29.76 -57.62 15.48
CA ARG A 56 30.87 -57.44 16.44
C ARG A 56 30.90 -56.02 17.02
N SER A 57 31.05 -55.95 18.35
CA SER A 57 31.12 -54.73 19.15
C SER A 57 31.76 -55.06 20.51
N ILE A 58 32.83 -54.35 20.89
CA ILE A 58 33.54 -54.28 22.19
C ILE A 58 34.44 -53.02 22.04
N THR A 59 34.54 -51.99 22.90
CA THR A 59 34.42 -51.81 24.38
C THR A 59 35.77 -52.01 25.11
N VAL A 60 35.94 -51.42 26.32
CA VAL A 60 37.14 -51.35 27.20
C VAL A 60 38.07 -50.12 26.94
N SER A 61 38.73 -49.52 27.95
CA SER A 61 38.22 -48.69 29.07
C SER A 61 39.36 -48.14 29.96
N ILE A 62 39.23 -46.87 30.42
CA ILE A 62 39.77 -46.21 31.63
C ILE A 62 41.12 -46.67 32.23
N THR A 63 42.07 -45.72 32.36
CA THR A 63 42.94 -45.51 33.55
C THR A 63 43.20 -44.02 33.77
N ASP A 64 43.49 -43.62 35.02
CA ASP A 64 43.52 -42.22 35.50
C ASP A 64 44.87 -41.48 35.29
N ASP A 65 44.85 -40.13 35.40
CA ASP A 65 45.66 -39.49 36.47
C ASP A 65 45.26 -38.04 36.89
N LYS A 66 45.19 -37.84 38.22
CA LYS A 66 45.48 -36.66 39.08
C LYS A 66 44.82 -35.24 38.91
N SER A 67 44.29 -34.81 40.08
CA SER A 67 44.46 -33.51 40.78
C SER A 67 43.68 -32.21 40.43
N HIS A 68 42.52 -32.04 41.10
CA HIS A 68 42.27 -31.13 42.26
C HIS A 68 42.41 -29.57 42.24
N TYR A 69 41.48 -28.96 43.02
CA TYR A 69 41.46 -27.64 43.70
C TYR A 69 41.42 -26.29 42.93
N GLN A 70 40.18 -25.79 42.79
CA GLN A 70 39.62 -24.48 43.23
C GLN A 70 40.27 -23.10 42.90
N PRO A 71 39.48 -22.00 42.92
CA PRO A 71 39.87 -20.69 42.38
C PRO A 71 40.47 -19.71 43.42
N LEU A 72 41.19 -18.70 42.93
CA LEU A 72 41.62 -17.56 43.74
C LEU A 72 41.30 -16.19 43.10
N THR A 73 41.14 -15.20 43.97
CA THR A 73 40.72 -13.82 43.68
C THR A 73 41.90 -12.84 43.80
N ASN A 74 41.88 -11.70 43.07
CA ASN A 74 41.82 -10.34 43.66
C ASN A 74 42.28 -9.16 42.76
N ARG A 75 41.54 -8.04 42.90
CA ARG A 75 41.99 -6.61 43.01
C ARG A 75 43.08 -6.04 42.08
N ARG A 76 42.67 -4.99 41.33
CA ARG A 76 42.90 -3.55 41.65
C ARG A 76 41.89 -2.73 40.81
N SER A 77 41.22 -1.64 41.24
CA SER A 77 41.30 -0.73 42.40
C SER A 77 42.29 0.44 42.30
N GLU A 78 41.80 1.59 41.82
CA GLU A 78 42.26 2.94 42.19
C GLU A 78 41.06 3.85 42.51
N ARG A 79 41.31 5.03 43.09
CA ARG A 79 40.34 6.01 43.65
C ARG A 79 40.70 7.42 43.12
N ILE A 80 39.84 8.44 43.22
CA ILE A 80 39.78 9.37 44.38
C ILE A 80 38.51 10.25 44.29
N GLN A 81 37.78 10.33 45.44
CA GLN A 81 37.02 11.44 46.08
C GLN A 81 36.39 12.56 45.21
N SER A 82 35.18 13.10 45.49
CA SER A 82 34.26 13.11 46.68
C SER A 82 32.78 13.32 46.21
N SER A 83 31.70 13.54 47.00
CA SER A 83 31.53 13.78 48.46
C SER A 83 30.19 13.30 49.08
N MET A 84 30.18 13.33 50.41
CA MET A 84 29.11 13.44 51.43
C MET A 84 27.92 14.41 51.12
N ASN A 85 26.74 14.35 51.77
CA ASN A 85 26.25 13.47 52.88
C ASN A 85 24.70 13.44 53.07
N ASN A 86 24.24 12.52 53.95
CA ASN A 86 22.96 12.45 54.70
C ASN A 86 21.67 12.01 53.95
N THR A 87 20.73 11.22 54.51
CA THR A 87 20.69 10.40 55.76
C THR A 87 19.69 9.24 55.60
N SER A 88 19.80 8.19 56.42
CA SER A 88 18.91 6.99 56.49
C SER A 88 18.40 6.82 57.95
N PRO A 89 17.90 5.67 58.49
CA PRO A 89 17.56 4.34 57.91
C PRO A 89 16.27 3.66 58.50
N LEU A 90 16.13 2.32 58.35
CA LEU A 90 15.34 1.34 59.15
C LEU A 90 13.82 1.20 58.87
N VAL A 91 13.18 0.00 58.86
CA VAL A 91 13.68 -1.41 58.79
C VAL A 91 12.62 -2.38 58.21
N GLN A 92 12.94 -3.68 58.11
CA GLN A 92 12.22 -4.77 57.41
C GLN A 92 11.37 -5.71 58.36
N TYR A 93 10.87 -6.85 57.82
CA TYR A 93 10.36 -8.09 58.50
C TYR A 93 8.89 -8.06 59.03
N THR A 94 8.02 -9.11 58.95
CA THR A 94 7.91 -10.34 58.09
C THR A 94 6.52 -11.02 58.18
N SER A 95 6.28 -12.03 57.29
CA SER A 95 5.51 -13.29 57.50
C SER A 95 3.97 -13.35 57.60
N ASN A 96 3.39 -14.39 56.97
CA ASN A 96 2.01 -14.90 57.08
C ASN A 96 1.75 -15.61 58.43
N PRO A 97 0.48 -15.81 58.85
CA PRO A 97 -0.19 -17.10 58.58
C PRO A 97 -1.68 -17.00 58.15
N SER A 98 -2.30 -18.15 57.89
CA SER A 98 -3.67 -18.35 57.36
C SER A 98 -4.66 -18.89 58.40
N LEU A 99 -5.97 -18.64 58.22
CA LEU A 99 -7.06 -19.64 58.38
C LEU A 99 -8.45 -19.10 57.96
N SER A 100 -9.46 -19.97 57.92
CA SER A 100 -10.87 -19.73 57.54
C SER A 100 -11.82 -19.85 58.74
N ASP A 101 -13.08 -19.39 58.61
CA ASP A 101 -14.30 -20.22 58.79
C ASP A 101 -15.63 -19.40 58.90
N GLN A 102 -16.76 -20.09 58.69
CA GLN A 102 -18.19 -19.74 58.97
C GLN A 102 -18.77 -18.51 58.21
N GLN A 103 -19.92 -18.53 57.50
CA GLN A 103 -21.21 -19.27 57.45
C GLN A 103 -22.44 -18.54 58.05
N GLU A 104 -23.40 -18.28 57.16
CA GLU A 104 -24.86 -18.17 57.27
C GLU A 104 -25.56 -17.46 58.46
N GLN A 105 -26.29 -16.38 58.13
CA GLN A 105 -27.73 -16.12 58.40
C GLN A 105 -28.11 -14.74 57.79
N ASN A 106 -29.32 -14.43 57.30
CA ASN A 106 -30.62 -15.12 57.24
C ASN A 106 -31.36 -14.84 55.89
N ARG A 107 -32.50 -15.50 55.63
CA ARG A 107 -33.33 -15.36 54.39
C ARG A 107 -34.79 -14.92 54.66
N HIS A 108 -35.53 -14.63 53.57
CA HIS A 108 -37.00 -14.55 53.41
C HIS A 108 -37.73 -13.30 53.95
N HIS A 109 -38.36 -12.47 53.11
CA HIS A 109 -39.55 -12.76 52.28
C HIS A 109 -39.43 -12.18 50.83
N HIS A 110 -39.93 -12.81 49.75
CA HIS A 110 -41.33 -12.93 49.27
C HIS A 110 -42.03 -11.58 48.97
N GLN A 111 -42.76 -11.37 47.84
CA GLN A 111 -42.84 -12.04 46.52
C GLN A 111 -43.70 -11.20 45.53
N GLN A 112 -43.70 -11.56 44.23
CA GLN A 112 -44.47 -11.06 43.05
C GLN A 112 -43.55 -10.34 42.04
N GLN A 113 -43.27 -10.84 40.82
CA GLN A 113 -44.09 -11.38 39.70
C GLN A 113 -44.87 -10.33 38.88
N GLN A 114 -44.30 -9.95 37.72
CA GLN A 114 -44.80 -10.23 36.35
C GLN A 114 -43.81 -9.58 35.35
N GLN A 115 -43.17 -10.34 34.45
CA GLN A 115 -43.66 -10.82 33.14
C GLN A 115 -43.92 -9.71 32.10
N THR A 116 -42.92 -9.49 31.24
CA THR A 116 -43.10 -9.15 29.82
C THR A 116 -42.10 -9.96 28.96
N THR A 117 -42.47 -10.20 27.71
CA THR A 117 -41.78 -11.08 26.76
C THR A 117 -40.57 -10.42 26.10
N ASN A 118 -39.50 -11.19 25.86
CA ASN A 118 -38.44 -10.84 24.91
C ASN A 118 -38.57 -11.75 23.68
N ASP A 119 -39.24 -11.25 22.64
CA ASP A 119 -39.20 -11.84 21.30
C ASP A 119 -38.05 -11.20 20.50
N GLU A 120 -36.89 -11.87 20.41
CA GLU A 120 -35.82 -11.46 19.49
C GLU A 120 -35.99 -12.13 18.12
N GLU A 121 -36.53 -11.40 17.15
CA GLU A 121 -36.72 -11.90 15.78
C GLU A 121 -35.40 -12.21 15.07
N THR A 122 -35.20 -13.48 14.71
CA THR A 122 -34.08 -13.93 13.87
C THR A 122 -34.25 -13.44 12.42
N SER A 123 -33.75 -12.25 12.10
CA SER A 123 -33.86 -11.64 10.78
C SER A 123 -32.91 -12.27 9.73
N THR A 124 -33.43 -13.23 8.96
CA THR A 124 -32.69 -13.87 7.85
C THR A 124 -32.55 -12.95 6.63
N TYR A 125 -31.44 -12.22 6.53
CA TYR A 125 -31.18 -11.30 5.41
C TYR A 125 -30.80 -12.01 4.10
N SER A 126 -31.77 -12.14 3.18
CA SER A 126 -31.55 -12.66 1.82
C SER A 126 -30.83 -11.64 0.93
N PHE A 127 -29.68 -12.04 0.38
CA PHE A 127 -28.73 -11.14 -0.31
C PHE A 127 -29.24 -10.51 -1.62
N ARG A 128 -30.36 -10.98 -2.19
CA ARG A 128 -30.89 -10.53 -3.50
C ARG A 128 -31.45 -9.10 -3.54
N HIS A 129 -31.59 -8.41 -2.40
CA HIS A 129 -32.20 -7.06 -2.36
C HIS A 129 -31.21 -5.89 -2.39
N VAL A 130 -29.92 -6.09 -2.13
CA VAL A 130 -28.94 -4.99 -1.99
C VAL A 130 -28.49 -4.45 -3.35
N THR A 131 -28.23 -5.33 -4.32
CA THR A 131 -27.68 -4.97 -5.64
C THR A 131 -28.59 -4.06 -6.48
N LYS A 132 -29.91 -4.07 -6.26
CA LYS A 132 -30.85 -3.17 -6.97
C LYS A 132 -30.97 -1.76 -6.37
N LYS A 133 -30.60 -1.52 -5.10
CA LYS A 133 -30.60 -0.17 -4.53
C LYS A 133 -29.32 0.62 -4.86
N LEU A 134 -28.18 -0.05 -5.00
CA LEU A 134 -26.89 0.60 -5.28
C LEU A 134 -26.78 1.22 -6.68
N GLN A 135 -27.57 0.78 -7.67
CA GLN A 135 -27.57 1.40 -9.01
C GLN A 135 -28.24 2.78 -9.06
N HIS A 136 -29.01 3.18 -8.03
CA HIS A 136 -29.73 4.46 -8.04
C HIS A 136 -29.04 5.57 -7.21
N ALA A 137 -27.93 5.26 -6.53
CA ALA A 137 -27.23 6.16 -5.62
C ALA A 137 -26.04 6.92 -6.25
N LYS A 138 -25.80 6.79 -7.57
CA LYS A 138 -24.73 7.51 -8.29
C LYS A 138 -25.15 8.88 -8.84
N SER A 139 -26.29 9.41 -8.44
CA SER A 139 -26.81 10.69 -8.94
C SER A 139 -27.61 11.46 -7.89
N HIS A 140 -26.91 11.99 -6.88
CA HIS A 140 -27.13 13.32 -6.27
C HIS A 140 -26.06 13.52 -5.18
N GLY A 141 -25.38 14.66 -5.17
CA GLY A 141 -24.46 15.03 -4.10
C GLY A 141 -25.17 15.92 -3.08
N GLU A 142 -25.28 15.45 -1.85
CA GLU A 142 -25.74 16.25 -0.70
C GLU A 142 -24.74 16.08 0.46
N LEU A 143 -24.50 17.17 1.19
CA LEU A 143 -23.46 17.28 2.20
C LEU A 143 -23.93 16.68 3.53
N TYR A 144 -23.11 15.83 4.16
CA TYR A 144 -23.35 15.35 5.52
C TYR A 144 -22.64 16.27 6.53
N GLN A 145 -23.41 16.98 7.35
CA GLN A 145 -22.88 17.69 8.53
C GLN A 145 -22.96 16.79 9.78
N PRO A 146 -21.92 16.71 10.62
CA PRO A 146 -21.97 15.99 11.88
C PRO A 146 -22.50 16.86 13.05
N SER A 147 -23.55 16.37 13.70
CA SER A 147 -23.91 16.66 15.10
C SER A 147 -24.27 15.30 15.74
N VAL A 148 -24.13 15.03 17.05
CA VAL A 148 -24.24 15.85 18.26
C VAL A 148 -23.12 15.48 19.27
N PRO A 149 -22.62 16.39 20.12
CA PRO A 149 -21.59 16.09 21.13
C PRO A 149 -22.12 15.40 22.41
N LEU A 150 -21.21 14.79 23.18
CA LEU A 150 -21.47 14.21 24.51
C LEU A 150 -21.64 15.29 25.61
N PRO A 151 -22.37 14.98 26.71
CA PRO A 151 -22.78 15.98 27.70
C PRO A 151 -21.68 16.38 28.71
N LEU A 152 -21.81 17.59 29.24
CA LEU A 152 -21.02 18.14 30.34
C LEU A 152 -21.86 18.24 31.64
N PRO A 153 -21.24 18.25 32.84
CA PRO A 153 -21.93 18.27 34.13
C PRO A 153 -22.68 19.59 34.41
N PRO A 154 -23.68 19.58 35.32
CA PRO A 154 -24.61 20.69 35.49
C PRO A 154 -24.00 21.92 36.21
N MET A 155 -24.25 23.10 35.64
CA MET A 155 -24.05 24.40 36.31
C MET A 155 -25.32 24.82 37.07
N ILE A 156 -25.12 25.60 38.13
CA ILE A 156 -26.18 26.06 39.04
C ILE A 156 -27.01 27.19 38.41
N LYS A 157 -28.34 27.17 38.61
CA LYS A 157 -29.22 28.29 38.25
C LYS A 157 -29.07 29.44 39.24
N ILE A 158 -28.95 30.66 38.71
CA ILE A 158 -29.30 31.90 39.42
C ILE A 158 -30.23 32.68 38.48
N ASN A 159 -31.38 33.12 39.00
CA ASN A 159 -32.32 33.95 38.25
C ASN A 159 -31.81 35.39 38.21
N ASN A 160 -32.11 36.12 37.13
CA ASN A 160 -32.12 37.58 37.13
C ASN A 160 -33.46 38.04 36.56
N ASP A 161 -34.19 38.81 37.36
CA ASP A 161 -35.40 39.52 36.94
C ASP A 161 -35.05 40.84 36.23
N GLU A 162 -36.09 41.56 35.82
CA GLU A 162 -36.03 42.77 34.99
C GLU A 162 -35.32 43.96 35.66
N ASN A 163 -34.73 44.86 34.85
CA ASN A 163 -35.18 46.26 34.74
C ASN A 163 -34.38 47.05 33.68
N GLU A 164 -35.04 47.96 32.97
CA GLU A 164 -34.38 49.07 32.25
C GLU A 164 -34.03 50.22 33.21
N ILE A 165 -33.08 51.09 32.85
CA ILE A 165 -33.30 52.57 32.74
C ILE A 165 -32.05 53.26 32.14
N LYS A 166 -32.24 54.50 31.67
CA LYS A 166 -31.36 55.28 30.77
C LYS A 166 -30.52 56.36 31.51
N TYR A 167 -29.78 57.14 30.71
CA TYR A 167 -29.11 58.43 31.01
C TYR A 167 -27.74 58.35 31.74
N GLN A 168 -26.81 59.31 31.59
CA GLN A 168 -26.33 60.12 30.45
C GLN A 168 -25.22 61.07 30.97
N GLN A 169 -24.17 61.34 30.15
CA GLN A 169 -23.29 62.53 30.27
C GLN A 169 -22.43 62.60 31.60
N GLN A 170 -21.45 63.50 31.81
CA GLN A 170 -20.98 64.71 31.11
C GLN A 170 -19.50 65.06 31.48
N TYR A 171 -18.79 65.89 30.66
CA TYR A 171 -17.54 66.67 30.94
C TYR A 171 -16.24 65.91 31.35
N SER A 172 -15.04 66.09 30.74
CA SER A 172 -14.14 67.25 30.42
C SER A 172 -13.32 67.76 31.62
N SER A 173 -12.08 68.26 31.49
CA SER A 173 -11.27 68.68 30.30
C SER A 173 -9.94 67.86 30.16
N GLU A 174 -8.71 68.28 29.79
CA GLU A 174 -7.98 69.54 29.50
C GLU A 174 -6.81 69.29 28.48
N SER A 175 -5.80 70.18 28.37
CA SER A 175 -4.57 70.06 27.54
C SER A 175 -3.45 70.99 28.08
N PRO A 176 -2.19 70.98 27.57
CA PRO A 176 -1.84 71.93 26.49
C PRO A 176 -0.67 71.58 25.52
N GLN A 177 -0.86 71.93 24.24
CA GLN A 177 0.09 72.58 23.27
C GLN A 177 1.50 71.96 22.97
N SER A 178 2.16 72.19 21.82
CA SER A 178 2.09 73.32 20.85
C SER A 178 2.38 72.96 19.37
N SER A 179 1.63 73.62 18.45
CA SER A 179 1.96 74.16 17.09
C SER A 179 3.11 73.58 16.22
N THR A 180 3.04 73.50 14.88
CA THR A 180 2.50 74.54 13.95
C THR A 180 2.06 74.00 12.57
N LEU A 181 1.01 74.64 12.04
CA LEU A 181 0.46 74.77 10.66
C LEU A 181 1.47 74.58 9.48
N ILE A 182 1.08 74.33 8.21
CA ILE A 182 -0.06 74.79 7.37
C ILE A 182 -0.14 73.88 6.08
N ARG A 183 -1.12 73.78 5.15
CA ARG A 183 -2.41 74.44 4.76
C ARG A 183 -3.26 73.43 3.94
N ALA A 184 -4.50 73.78 3.51
CA ALA A 184 -5.32 72.98 2.57
C ALA A 184 -6.30 73.83 1.72
N ARG A 185 -6.89 73.23 0.66
CA ARG A 185 -8.17 73.57 -0.06
C ARG A 185 -8.48 72.40 -1.04
N ALA A 186 -9.69 71.82 -1.22
CA ALA A 186 -11.10 72.25 -1.15
C ALA A 186 -11.62 72.92 -2.46
N ALA A 187 -12.81 72.61 -3.02
CA ALA A 187 -13.82 71.56 -2.73
C ALA A 187 -14.95 71.44 -3.82
N THR A 188 -15.79 70.39 -3.71
CA THR A 188 -17.26 70.31 -4.00
C THR A 188 -17.88 70.46 -5.43
N THR A 189 -18.44 69.34 -5.93
CA THR A 189 -19.87 69.11 -6.31
C THR A 189 -20.44 69.52 -7.71
N VAL A 190 -21.47 68.75 -8.12
CA VAL A 190 -22.55 68.98 -9.13
C VAL A 190 -22.47 68.18 -10.46
N VAL A 191 -23.66 67.70 -10.89
CA VAL A 191 -24.03 66.85 -12.05
C VAL A 191 -25.38 67.46 -12.54
N PRO A 192 -25.72 67.68 -13.84
CA PRO A 192 -26.14 66.58 -14.73
C PRO A 192 -26.18 66.78 -16.30
N ILE A 193 -26.57 65.69 -16.99
CA ILE A 193 -27.44 65.59 -18.21
C ILE A 193 -26.90 65.87 -19.66
N LEU A 194 -27.07 64.83 -20.50
CA LEU A 194 -27.35 64.71 -21.96
C LEU A 194 -26.95 65.79 -23.00
N THR A 195 -26.31 65.37 -24.11
CA THR A 195 -26.98 65.20 -25.44
C THR A 195 -26.07 64.45 -26.47
N ARG A 196 -26.59 64.16 -27.69
CA ARG A 196 -25.93 63.50 -28.86
C ARG A 196 -26.02 64.46 -30.10
N PRO A 197 -25.89 64.06 -31.41
CA PRO A 197 -25.30 62.89 -32.11
C PRO A 197 -24.40 63.34 -33.32
N ILE A 198 -24.41 62.58 -34.46
CA ILE A 198 -24.05 62.98 -35.87
C ILE A 198 -22.52 62.93 -36.17
N ILE A 199 -21.96 62.24 -37.20
CA ILE A 199 -22.43 61.34 -38.31
C ILE A 199 -21.15 60.65 -38.94
N ASN A 200 -21.06 59.72 -39.92
CA ASN A 200 -21.94 59.02 -40.89
C ASN A 200 -21.35 57.64 -41.39
N SER A 201 -22.01 57.05 -42.40
CA SER A 201 -21.69 55.96 -43.37
C SER A 201 -20.24 55.82 -43.92
N SER A 202 -19.83 54.75 -44.61
CA SER A 202 -20.55 53.61 -45.28
C SER A 202 -19.73 52.29 -45.15
N ASP A 203 -20.28 51.09 -44.95
CA ASP A 203 -21.29 50.31 -45.72
C ASP A 203 -20.78 49.82 -47.10
N ASP A 204 -21.08 48.60 -47.58
CA ASP A 204 -21.89 47.46 -47.05
C ASP A 204 -21.04 46.14 -47.19
N THR A 205 -21.39 44.84 -47.11
CA THR A 205 -22.59 43.94 -47.21
C THR A 205 -22.25 42.61 -46.47
N PHE A 206 -23.15 41.75 -45.98
CA PHE A 206 -24.59 41.84 -45.64
C PHE A 206 -25.01 40.69 -44.67
N ASN A 207 -26.06 40.92 -43.88
CA ASN A 207 -27.15 40.05 -43.35
C ASN A 207 -27.17 38.50 -43.52
N SER A 208 -27.82 37.71 -42.65
CA SER A 208 -28.54 37.86 -41.34
C SER A 208 -29.00 36.44 -40.87
N THR A 209 -29.74 36.13 -39.79
CA THR A 209 -30.47 36.77 -38.65
C THR A 209 -30.06 36.07 -37.33
N SER A 210 -30.51 36.29 -36.06
CA SER A 210 -31.68 36.86 -35.35
C SER A 210 -32.96 35.98 -35.32
N THR A 211 -33.73 35.82 -34.22
CA THR A 211 -33.82 36.51 -32.91
C THR A 211 -34.03 35.55 -31.70
N SER A 212 -34.10 36.09 -30.48
CA SER A 212 -34.33 35.40 -29.20
C SER A 212 -35.78 35.46 -28.69
N SER A 213 -36.26 34.42 -27.99
CA SER A 213 -37.29 34.54 -26.94
C SER A 213 -37.25 33.36 -25.95
N SER A 214 -37.91 33.49 -24.79
CA SER A 214 -37.78 32.58 -23.63
C SER A 214 -39.04 31.75 -23.36
N SER A 215 -38.91 30.51 -22.87
CA SER A 215 -39.97 29.85 -22.10
C SER A 215 -39.52 28.69 -21.18
N ASN A 216 -40.07 28.71 -19.97
CA ASN A 216 -40.45 27.62 -19.04
C ASN A 216 -39.70 26.28 -19.03
N LYS A 217 -39.04 25.99 -17.90
CA LYS A 217 -38.58 24.65 -17.49
C LYS A 217 -39.76 23.75 -17.09
N ILE A 218 -39.77 22.49 -17.52
CA ILE A 218 -40.66 21.43 -16.99
C ILE A 218 -39.79 20.24 -16.53
N PRO A 219 -39.82 19.82 -15.25
CA PRO A 219 -39.00 18.71 -14.76
C PRO A 219 -39.40 17.32 -15.29
N LEU A 220 -38.41 16.44 -15.43
CA LEU A 220 -38.51 15.14 -16.12
C LEU A 220 -39.42 14.08 -15.45
N TRP A 221 -39.87 14.28 -14.21
CA TRP A 221 -40.66 13.28 -13.47
C TRP A 221 -42.05 12.97 -14.07
N LYS A 222 -42.57 13.82 -14.97
CA LYS A 222 -43.86 13.58 -15.64
C LYS A 222 -43.84 12.56 -16.79
N ARG A 223 -42.70 11.95 -17.13
CA ARG A 223 -42.61 10.97 -18.24
C ARG A 223 -42.67 9.49 -17.86
N PHE A 224 -42.72 9.16 -16.56
CA PHE A 224 -42.60 7.77 -16.05
C PHE A 224 -43.86 7.24 -15.33
N LYS A 225 -45.04 7.31 -15.97
CA LYS A 225 -46.30 6.83 -15.38
C LYS A 225 -47.24 6.06 -16.33
N LYS A 226 -46.68 5.25 -17.24
CA LYS A 226 -47.46 4.40 -18.18
C LYS A 226 -46.86 3.00 -18.42
N MET A 227 -46.22 2.38 -17.42
CA MET A 227 -45.68 1.01 -17.54
C MET A 227 -45.75 0.15 -16.25
N ILE A 228 -46.64 0.49 -15.29
CA ILE A 228 -47.05 -0.42 -14.21
C ILE A 228 -48.57 -0.29 -14.06
N ALA A 229 -49.32 -1.00 -14.93
CA ALA A 229 -50.79 -0.98 -14.96
C ALA A 229 -51.38 -2.26 -15.61
N SER A 230 -50.75 -3.42 -15.41
CA SER A 230 -51.27 -4.72 -15.85
C SER A 230 -50.78 -5.86 -14.94
N ASN A 231 -51.50 -6.98 -14.98
CA ASN A 231 -51.13 -8.29 -14.41
C ASN A 231 -51.00 -8.38 -12.87
N LYS A 232 -52.13 -8.19 -12.18
CA LYS A 232 -52.57 -9.13 -11.12
C LYS A 232 -53.58 -10.12 -11.72
N ARG A 233 -53.70 -11.32 -11.13
CA ARG A 233 -54.33 -12.55 -11.69
C ARG A 233 -53.43 -13.21 -12.75
N SER A 234 -53.40 -14.54 -12.91
CA SER A 234 -54.20 -15.62 -12.29
C SER A 234 -53.32 -16.72 -11.64
N LYS A 235 -53.92 -17.85 -11.26
CA LYS A 235 -53.35 -18.98 -10.50
C LYS A 235 -53.70 -20.30 -11.20
N GLU A 236 -52.95 -21.37 -10.87
CA GLU A 236 -53.29 -22.81 -10.98
C GLU A 236 -53.23 -23.58 -12.33
N ASN A 237 -52.66 -24.80 -12.23
CA ASN A 237 -52.76 -26.01 -13.08
C ASN A 237 -52.18 -25.96 -14.52
N SER A 238 -51.52 -27.00 -15.09
CA SER A 238 -51.43 -28.43 -14.73
C SER A 238 -50.18 -29.18 -15.29
N SER A 239 -49.89 -30.36 -14.70
CA SER A 239 -49.34 -31.61 -15.29
C SER A 239 -48.20 -31.64 -16.35
N ILE A 240 -47.02 -32.09 -15.92
CA ILE A 240 -46.20 -33.23 -16.44
C ILE A 240 -46.23 -33.54 -17.95
N LYS A 241 -45.05 -33.48 -18.62
CA LYS A 241 -44.44 -34.61 -19.37
C LYS A 241 -42.98 -34.33 -19.79
N VAL A 242 -42.20 -35.41 -19.88
CA VAL A 242 -40.83 -35.45 -20.46
C VAL A 242 -40.89 -36.28 -21.74
N PRO A 243 -40.15 -35.91 -22.80
CA PRO A 243 -39.51 -36.94 -23.62
C PRO A 243 -38.04 -36.67 -23.98
N THR A 244 -37.32 -37.78 -23.99
CA THR A 244 -35.91 -38.02 -24.30
C THR A 244 -35.54 -37.78 -25.78
N LEU A 245 -34.26 -37.44 -26.02
CA LEU A 245 -33.41 -37.60 -27.23
C LEU A 245 -34.05 -38.06 -28.57
N GLN A 246 -33.60 -37.46 -29.68
CA GLN A 246 -32.65 -38.13 -30.60
C GLN A 246 -32.07 -37.20 -31.70
N PHE A 247 -30.93 -37.62 -32.27
CA PHE A 247 -30.37 -37.09 -33.51
C PHE A 247 -31.08 -37.69 -34.73
N ASN A 248 -31.12 -36.97 -35.85
CA ASN A 248 -30.72 -37.53 -37.14
C ASN A 248 -30.43 -36.43 -38.16
N GLU A 249 -29.56 -36.77 -39.12
CA GLU A 249 -29.23 -35.92 -40.27
C GLU A 249 -30.30 -36.06 -41.36
N LEU A 250 -30.45 -35.04 -42.20
CA LEU A 250 -30.69 -35.26 -43.64
C LEU A 250 -30.21 -34.05 -44.45
N SER A 251 -29.64 -34.32 -45.62
CA SER A 251 -29.24 -33.30 -46.60
C SER A 251 -30.33 -33.12 -47.66
N THR A 252 -30.43 -31.90 -48.23
CA THR A 252 -30.24 -31.68 -49.68
C THR A 252 -30.29 -30.19 -50.00
N ASN A 253 -29.72 -29.83 -51.16
CA ASN A 253 -29.56 -28.47 -51.66
C ASN A 253 -30.89 -27.77 -51.93
N ASP A 254 -30.91 -26.44 -51.80
CA ASP A 254 -31.11 -25.60 -52.98
C ASP A 254 -30.32 -24.28 -52.85
N SER A 255 -30.45 -23.39 -53.83
CA SER A 255 -29.36 -22.56 -54.34
C SER A 255 -29.65 -21.06 -54.41
N ASN A 256 -28.60 -20.28 -54.66
CA ASN A 256 -28.62 -18.89 -55.12
C ASN A 256 -29.22 -17.81 -54.18
N ARG A 257 -28.34 -17.22 -53.34
CA ARG A 257 -28.31 -15.75 -53.16
C ARG A 257 -26.93 -15.26 -52.72
N THR A 258 -26.14 -14.78 -53.68
CA THR A 258 -24.89 -14.06 -53.43
C THR A 258 -25.19 -12.59 -53.06
N VAL A 259 -24.75 -12.19 -51.87
CA VAL A 259 -24.81 -10.82 -51.31
C VAL A 259 -23.46 -10.61 -50.61
N PRO A 260 -22.79 -9.44 -50.76
CA PRO A 260 -21.32 -9.40 -50.80
C PRO A 260 -20.61 -9.51 -49.43
N ASP A 261 -19.27 -9.65 -49.50
CA ASP A 261 -18.33 -9.79 -48.38
C ASP A 261 -18.30 -8.61 -47.39
N GLY A 262 -19.37 -8.46 -46.63
CA GLY A 262 -19.36 -7.72 -45.37
C GLY A 262 -18.64 -8.56 -44.32
N VAL A 263 -17.42 -8.15 -43.93
CA VAL A 263 -16.65 -8.81 -42.87
C VAL A 263 -17.42 -8.74 -41.55
N ILE A 264 -18.12 -9.82 -41.19
CA ILE A 264 -18.72 -10.01 -39.87
C ILE A 264 -17.58 -10.21 -38.88
N ASN A 265 -17.09 -9.08 -38.36
CA ASN A 265 -15.93 -9.02 -37.50
C ASN A 265 -16.28 -9.58 -36.11
N ASN A 266 -16.07 -10.88 -35.92
CA ASN A 266 -16.43 -11.69 -34.75
C ASN A 266 -15.63 -11.32 -33.46
N ASN A 267 -15.79 -10.08 -33.00
CA ASN A 267 -15.15 -9.49 -31.81
C ASN A 267 -15.67 -10.03 -30.46
N ASN A 268 -16.31 -11.21 -30.46
CA ASN A 268 -16.86 -11.87 -29.29
C ASN A 268 -15.80 -12.67 -28.51
N ASN A 269 -14.71 -13.09 -29.17
CA ASN A 269 -13.68 -13.96 -28.58
C ASN A 269 -12.44 -13.19 -28.05
N LEU A 270 -12.66 -12.22 -27.15
CA LEU A 270 -11.59 -11.39 -26.56
C LEU A 270 -11.21 -11.75 -25.11
N LEU A 271 -11.87 -12.75 -24.53
CA LEU A 271 -11.47 -13.46 -23.29
C LEU A 271 -11.43 -14.96 -23.62
N GLN A 272 -10.45 -15.35 -24.43
CA GLN A 272 -10.13 -16.77 -24.62
C GLN A 272 -9.20 -17.21 -23.49
N ASN A 273 -9.74 -18.04 -22.59
CA ASN A 273 -8.95 -18.76 -21.60
C ASN A 273 -8.40 -20.06 -22.24
N PRO A 274 -7.11 -20.41 -22.05
CA PRO A 274 -6.09 -19.69 -21.29
C PRO A 274 -5.52 -18.48 -22.07
N ILE A 275 -5.39 -17.34 -21.39
CA ILE A 275 -5.01 -16.05 -21.99
C ILE A 275 -3.48 -15.97 -22.14
N LYS A 276 -2.98 -15.52 -23.30
CA LYS A 276 -1.55 -15.31 -23.53
C LYS A 276 -1.04 -14.06 -22.80
N LEU A 277 0.16 -14.15 -22.20
CA LEU A 277 0.82 -13.04 -21.49
C LEU A 277 0.98 -11.81 -22.39
N ASN A 278 1.29 -11.99 -23.67
CA ASN A 278 1.43 -10.88 -24.61
C ASN A 278 0.09 -10.17 -24.90
N GLU A 279 -1.04 -10.85 -24.79
CA GLU A 279 -2.36 -10.21 -24.93
C GLU A 279 -2.69 -9.38 -23.68
N LEU A 280 -2.45 -9.92 -22.49
CA LEU A 280 -2.58 -9.21 -21.21
C LEU A 280 -1.73 -7.94 -21.17
N ARG A 281 -0.49 -7.99 -21.67
CA ARG A 281 0.39 -6.81 -21.82
C ARG A 281 -0.25 -5.71 -22.69
N THR A 282 -1.05 -6.05 -23.72
CA THR A 282 -1.75 -5.04 -24.54
C THR A 282 -2.95 -4.37 -23.84
N TRP A 283 -3.57 -5.02 -22.83
CA TRP A 283 -4.78 -4.51 -22.18
C TRP A 283 -4.56 -3.30 -21.25
N LEU A 284 -3.30 -2.93 -21.03
CA LEU A 284 -2.91 -1.72 -20.28
C LEU A 284 -2.11 -0.74 -21.16
N ILE A 285 -1.55 -1.19 -22.28
CA ILE A 285 -0.67 -0.39 -23.15
C ILE A 285 -1.38 0.14 -24.41
N SER A 286 -2.35 -0.59 -24.99
CA SER A 286 -2.92 -0.24 -26.30
C SER A 286 -4.40 -0.59 -26.52
N LYS A 287 -5.05 -1.28 -25.58
CA LYS A 287 -6.50 -1.56 -25.60
C LYS A 287 -7.14 -1.01 -24.33
N PRO A 288 -8.43 -0.58 -24.37
CA PRO A 288 -9.15 -0.24 -23.15
C PRO A 288 -9.25 -1.47 -22.24
N PHE A 289 -8.93 -1.30 -20.96
CA PHE A 289 -9.00 -2.37 -19.96
C PHE A 289 -10.44 -2.93 -19.89
N PRO A 290 -10.66 -4.24 -20.15
CA PRO A 290 -11.99 -4.77 -20.49
C PRO A 290 -12.86 -5.06 -19.25
N GLU A 291 -12.98 -4.10 -18.33
CA GLU A 291 -13.48 -4.31 -16.98
C GLU A 291 -14.86 -4.97 -16.92
N GLN A 292 -15.84 -4.49 -17.70
CA GLN A 292 -17.18 -5.07 -17.69
C GLN A 292 -17.15 -6.55 -18.06
N ARG A 293 -16.33 -6.95 -19.05
CA ARG A 293 -16.23 -8.36 -19.48
C ARG A 293 -15.53 -9.23 -18.43
N ILE A 294 -14.60 -8.66 -17.65
CA ILE A 294 -13.98 -9.34 -16.50
C ILE A 294 -15.02 -9.53 -15.37
N ARG A 295 -15.92 -8.56 -15.17
CA ARG A 295 -17.09 -8.70 -14.26
C ARG A 295 -18.08 -9.75 -14.78
N ASP A 296 -18.40 -9.74 -16.07
CA ASP A 296 -19.27 -10.74 -16.73
C ASP A 296 -18.66 -12.16 -16.69
N GLU A 297 -17.33 -12.27 -16.60
CA GLU A 297 -16.65 -13.55 -16.39
C GLU A 297 -16.70 -14.00 -14.93
N TYR A 298 -16.55 -13.08 -13.97
CA TYR A 298 -16.68 -13.38 -12.54
C TYR A 298 -18.05 -14.00 -12.20
N GLU A 299 -19.14 -13.53 -12.81
CA GLU A 299 -20.50 -14.08 -12.62
C GLU A 299 -20.66 -15.53 -13.14
N LYS A 300 -19.69 -16.08 -13.88
CA LYS A 300 -19.65 -17.50 -14.27
C LYS A 300 -19.12 -18.42 -13.17
N LEU A 301 -18.47 -17.87 -12.14
CA LEU A 301 -17.91 -18.65 -11.04
C LEU A 301 -19.03 -19.15 -10.12
N PRO A 302 -18.97 -20.42 -9.65
CA PRO A 302 -20.02 -20.98 -8.81
C PRO A 302 -20.19 -20.20 -7.49
N THR A 303 -21.44 -19.91 -7.15
CA THR A 303 -21.85 -19.19 -5.93
C THR A 303 -22.56 -20.09 -4.90
N GLU A 304 -22.78 -21.35 -5.24
CA GLU A 304 -23.38 -22.38 -4.38
C GLU A 304 -22.30 -23.32 -3.79
N SER A 305 -22.68 -24.15 -2.82
CA SER A 305 -21.78 -25.08 -2.14
C SER A 305 -21.50 -26.29 -3.04
N LEU A 306 -20.31 -26.37 -3.64
CA LEU A 306 -19.96 -27.45 -4.59
C LEU A 306 -19.80 -28.82 -3.93
N HIS A 307 -19.42 -28.85 -2.66
CA HIS A 307 -19.12 -30.07 -1.91
C HIS A 307 -19.75 -30.05 -0.50
N PRO A 308 -19.82 -31.20 0.20
CA PRO A 308 -20.29 -31.27 1.58
C PRO A 308 -19.45 -30.46 2.58
N LYS A 309 -20.10 -29.99 3.65
CA LYS A 309 -19.52 -29.21 4.76
C LYS A 309 -19.97 -29.75 6.14
N THR A 310 -20.23 -31.05 6.20
CA THR A 310 -20.84 -31.76 7.33
C THR A 310 -20.08 -31.59 8.64
N PHE A 311 -18.73 -31.55 8.62
CA PHE A 311 -17.92 -31.35 9.82
C PHE A 311 -18.11 -29.95 10.42
N ALA A 312 -18.32 -28.94 9.58
CA ALA A 312 -18.51 -27.55 10.01
C ALA A 312 -19.92 -27.28 10.58
N PHE A 313 -20.92 -28.06 10.18
CA PHE A 313 -22.30 -27.95 10.68
C PHE A 313 -22.58 -28.72 11.97
N ARG A 314 -21.63 -29.52 12.46
CA ARG A 314 -21.76 -30.22 13.75
C ARG A 314 -21.95 -29.21 14.90
N PRO A 315 -22.80 -29.48 15.91
CA PRO A 315 -23.12 -28.53 16.98
C PRO A 315 -21.89 -27.90 17.64
N GLU A 316 -20.88 -28.71 17.97
CA GLU A 316 -19.63 -28.32 18.62
C GLU A 316 -18.75 -27.39 17.76
N ASN A 317 -18.90 -27.44 16.43
CA ASN A 317 -18.08 -26.68 15.49
C ASN A 317 -18.72 -25.37 15.03
N LYS A 318 -20.01 -25.15 15.28
CA LYS A 318 -20.71 -23.91 14.89
C LYS A 318 -20.05 -22.66 15.47
N LEU A 319 -19.70 -22.68 16.76
CA LEU A 319 -19.02 -21.57 17.46
C LEU A 319 -17.54 -21.40 17.09
N LYS A 320 -16.99 -22.30 16.26
CA LYS A 320 -15.65 -22.18 15.66
C LYS A 320 -15.67 -21.48 14.30
N ASN A 321 -16.85 -21.16 13.74
CA ASN A 321 -16.99 -20.41 12.49
C ASN A 321 -17.23 -18.92 12.75
N ARG A 322 -16.39 -18.05 12.17
CA ARG A 322 -16.57 -16.59 12.23
C ARG A 322 -17.76 -16.11 11.38
N PHE A 323 -18.17 -16.88 10.38
CA PHE A 323 -19.29 -16.57 9.48
C PHE A 323 -20.04 -17.85 9.04
N ASN A 324 -21.35 -17.91 9.29
CA ASN A 324 -22.27 -19.03 9.00
C ASN A 324 -22.62 -19.21 7.49
N ALA A 325 -21.66 -18.90 6.62
CA ALA A 325 -21.72 -19.11 5.17
C ALA A 325 -20.33 -19.37 4.55
N ILE A 326 -19.27 -19.36 5.36
CA ILE A 326 -17.87 -19.41 4.90
C ILE A 326 -17.14 -20.58 5.60
N GLU A 327 -17.81 -21.73 5.62
CA GLU A 327 -17.30 -23.00 6.13
C GLU A 327 -16.39 -23.72 5.11
N PRO A 328 -15.38 -24.51 5.55
CA PRO A 328 -14.57 -25.34 4.66
C PRO A 328 -15.39 -26.54 4.13
N TYR A 329 -14.99 -27.10 2.99
CA TYR A 329 -15.52 -28.39 2.53
C TYR A 329 -14.84 -29.56 3.25
N ASP A 330 -15.55 -30.67 3.38
CA ASP A 330 -15.10 -31.83 4.16
C ASP A 330 -13.86 -32.52 3.57
N HIS A 331 -13.66 -32.48 2.25
CA HIS A 331 -12.52 -33.13 1.57
C HIS A 331 -11.23 -32.30 1.60
N SER A 332 -11.36 -30.98 1.73
CA SER A 332 -10.25 -30.01 1.64
C SER A 332 -9.88 -29.37 2.97
N ARG A 333 -10.70 -29.54 4.02
CA ARG A 333 -10.45 -28.93 5.33
C ARG A 333 -9.11 -29.35 5.92
N VAL A 334 -8.56 -28.47 6.74
CA VAL A 334 -7.50 -28.85 7.67
C VAL A 334 -8.11 -29.73 8.77
N VAL A 335 -7.42 -30.82 9.10
CA VAL A 335 -7.77 -31.74 10.18
C VAL A 335 -6.71 -31.62 11.27
N LEU A 336 -7.12 -31.27 12.48
CA LEU A 336 -6.24 -31.26 13.66
C LEU A 336 -6.19 -32.65 14.28
N LYS A 337 -5.04 -33.02 14.86
CA LYS A 337 -4.92 -34.18 15.76
C LYS A 337 -5.85 -33.95 16.95
N PRO A 338 -6.84 -34.82 17.24
CA PRO A 338 -7.71 -34.64 18.39
C PRO A 338 -6.93 -34.57 19.70
N LEU A 339 -7.37 -33.70 20.61
CA LEU A 339 -6.86 -33.59 21.97
C LEU A 339 -7.29 -34.83 22.77
N PRO A 340 -6.48 -35.34 23.71
CA PRO A 340 -6.83 -36.53 24.51
C PRO A 340 -8.17 -36.44 25.24
N ASN A 341 -8.56 -35.23 25.64
CA ASN A 341 -9.79 -34.95 26.41
C ASN A 341 -10.95 -34.41 25.55
N ASP A 342 -10.74 -34.18 24.24
CA ASP A 342 -11.77 -33.71 23.30
C ASP A 342 -11.57 -34.39 21.93
N PRO A 343 -12.22 -35.55 21.70
CA PRO A 343 -12.15 -36.26 20.42
C PRO A 343 -12.74 -35.49 19.21
N SER A 344 -13.53 -34.43 19.45
CA SER A 344 -14.14 -33.57 18.42
C SER A 344 -13.33 -32.30 18.12
N SER A 345 -12.22 -32.08 18.81
CA SER A 345 -11.27 -30.97 18.56
C SER A 345 -10.46 -31.08 17.26
N ASP A 346 -10.91 -31.90 16.30
CA ASP A 346 -10.26 -32.13 15.00
C ASP A 346 -10.53 -31.00 13.97
N TYR A 347 -11.48 -30.12 14.27
CA TYR A 347 -11.97 -29.10 13.35
C TYR A 347 -11.33 -27.71 13.54
N ILE A 348 -10.96 -27.10 12.41
CA ILE A 348 -10.70 -25.66 12.28
C ILE A 348 -11.27 -25.18 10.94
N ASN A 349 -11.77 -23.93 10.89
CA ASN A 349 -12.20 -23.31 9.63
C ASN A 349 -10.98 -22.85 8.79
N ALA A 350 -10.36 -23.83 8.13
CA ALA A 350 -9.30 -23.65 7.16
C ALA A 350 -9.37 -24.75 6.09
N SER A 351 -8.91 -24.45 4.87
CA SER A 351 -8.90 -25.38 3.74
C SER A 351 -7.55 -25.36 3.03
N TYR A 352 -7.06 -26.52 2.61
CA TYR A 352 -5.91 -26.60 1.71
C TYR A 352 -6.29 -26.08 0.32
N ILE A 353 -5.41 -25.29 -0.31
CA ILE A 353 -5.56 -24.78 -1.67
C ILE A 353 -4.28 -25.12 -2.47
N ASP A 354 -4.46 -25.60 -3.69
CA ASP A 354 -3.35 -25.96 -4.59
C ASP A 354 -2.72 -24.72 -5.24
N GLY A 355 -1.41 -24.79 -5.48
CA GLY A 355 -0.69 -23.80 -6.26
C GLY A 355 -0.73 -24.07 -7.76
N TYR A 356 0.23 -23.45 -8.48
CA TYR A 356 0.44 -23.72 -9.91
C TYR A 356 1.11 -25.08 -10.15
N ARG A 357 2.09 -25.47 -9.32
CA ARG A 357 2.90 -26.71 -9.48
C ARG A 357 3.03 -27.56 -8.20
N ALA A 358 2.28 -27.23 -7.14
CA ALA A 358 2.33 -27.94 -5.88
C ALA A 358 0.93 -28.06 -5.28
N ASN A 359 0.50 -29.29 -4.99
CA ASN A 359 -0.78 -29.57 -4.35
C ASN A 359 -0.72 -29.17 -2.88
N LYS A 360 -1.82 -28.65 -2.33
CA LYS A 360 -1.95 -28.18 -0.94
C LYS A 360 -0.90 -27.15 -0.51
N LEU A 361 -0.34 -26.38 -1.46
CA LEU A 361 0.72 -25.38 -1.22
C LEU A 361 0.30 -24.28 -0.23
N TYR A 362 -0.99 -23.92 -0.22
CA TYR A 362 -1.53 -22.91 0.69
C TYR A 362 -2.57 -23.51 1.64
N ILE A 363 -2.77 -22.84 2.77
CA ILE A 363 -3.92 -23.04 3.65
C ILE A 363 -4.68 -21.72 3.69
N ALA A 364 -5.91 -21.70 3.19
CA ALA A 364 -6.81 -20.55 3.29
C ALA A 364 -7.65 -20.69 4.56
N ALA A 365 -7.42 -19.82 5.54
CA ALA A 365 -8.03 -19.89 6.88
C ALA A 365 -8.80 -18.61 7.23
N GLN A 366 -9.84 -18.73 8.07
CA GLN A 366 -10.41 -17.56 8.74
C GLN A 366 -9.38 -16.93 9.70
N ALA A 367 -9.57 -15.66 10.05
CA ALA A 367 -8.87 -15.08 11.19
C ALA A 367 -9.37 -15.72 12.49
N PRO A 368 -8.46 -16.07 13.43
CA PRO A 368 -8.87 -16.62 14.72
C PRO A 368 -9.85 -15.70 15.45
N THR A 369 -10.72 -16.34 16.22
CA THR A 369 -11.58 -15.78 17.27
C THR A 369 -11.02 -16.20 18.61
N ASP A 370 -11.50 -15.63 19.71
CA ASP A 370 -11.07 -16.02 21.05
C ASP A 370 -11.36 -17.51 21.33
N THR A 371 -12.46 -18.02 20.78
CA THR A 371 -12.85 -19.45 20.77
C THR A 371 -11.98 -20.35 19.88
N THR A 372 -11.18 -19.81 18.95
CA THR A 372 -10.38 -20.59 17.99
C THR A 372 -8.89 -20.24 17.98
N LEU A 373 -8.42 -19.36 18.88
CA LEU A 373 -7.01 -19.00 18.99
C LEU A 373 -6.13 -20.23 19.20
N TYR A 374 -6.53 -21.13 20.09
CA TYR A 374 -5.79 -22.34 20.39
C TYR A 374 -5.72 -23.28 19.19
N ASP A 375 -6.84 -23.52 18.51
CA ASP A 375 -6.91 -24.36 17.30
C ASP A 375 -6.05 -23.78 16.15
N PHE A 376 -5.98 -22.44 16.04
CA PHE A 376 -5.14 -21.75 15.05
C PHE A 376 -3.63 -21.95 15.33
N ILE A 377 -3.21 -21.91 16.61
CA ILE A 377 -1.81 -22.20 16.97
C ILE A 377 -1.51 -23.71 16.86
N ARG A 378 -2.44 -24.60 17.25
CA ARG A 378 -2.35 -26.05 17.01
C ARG A 378 -2.14 -26.36 15.52
N MET A 379 -2.86 -25.70 14.62
CA MET A 379 -2.69 -25.82 13.17
C MET A 379 -1.27 -25.42 12.72
N ILE A 380 -0.78 -24.26 13.17
CA ILE A 380 0.55 -23.74 12.84
C ILE A 380 1.64 -24.71 13.31
N TRP A 381 1.52 -25.23 14.53
CA TRP A 381 2.46 -26.20 15.11
C TRP A 381 2.44 -27.54 14.37
N GLN A 382 1.26 -28.16 14.26
CA GLN A 382 1.07 -29.48 13.66
C GLN A 382 1.58 -29.56 12.21
N LEU A 383 1.34 -28.51 11.43
CA LEU A 383 1.69 -28.44 10.00
C LEU A 383 3.02 -27.71 9.74
N ARG A 384 3.78 -27.41 10.81
CA ARG A 384 5.11 -26.75 10.77
C ARG A 384 5.13 -25.52 9.86
N ILE A 385 4.09 -24.69 9.97
CA ILE A 385 3.90 -23.51 9.15
C ILE A 385 5.00 -22.49 9.43
N GLN A 386 5.91 -22.30 8.47
CA GLN A 386 7.03 -21.36 8.57
C GLN A 386 6.72 -19.98 7.96
N SER A 387 5.61 -19.83 7.24
CA SER A 387 5.20 -18.57 6.61
C SER A 387 3.69 -18.35 6.74
N ILE A 388 3.33 -17.22 7.33
CA ILE A 388 1.94 -16.76 7.47
C ILE A 388 1.78 -15.46 6.68
N ILE A 389 0.80 -15.39 5.80
CA ILE A 389 0.39 -14.20 5.06
C ILE A 389 -0.93 -13.68 5.64
N MET A 390 -0.86 -12.54 6.32
CA MET A 390 -2.01 -11.86 6.92
C MET A 390 -2.37 -10.62 6.11
N VAL A 391 -3.51 -10.64 5.40
CA VAL A 391 -3.97 -9.55 4.51
C VAL A 391 -5.24 -8.88 5.06
N THR A 392 -5.20 -8.49 6.34
CA THR A 392 -6.26 -7.76 7.05
C THR A 392 -5.64 -7.11 8.28
N ARG A 393 -6.12 -5.92 8.67
CA ARG A 393 -5.80 -5.34 9.99
C ARG A 393 -6.59 -6.08 11.07
N LEU A 394 -6.23 -5.87 12.33
CA LEU A 394 -6.98 -6.42 13.47
C LEU A 394 -8.39 -5.81 13.58
N PHE A 395 -8.50 -4.51 13.28
CA PHE A 395 -9.71 -3.70 13.40
C PHE A 395 -9.84 -2.81 12.16
N GLU A 396 -11.06 -2.74 11.62
CA GLU A 396 -11.40 -2.15 10.31
C GLU A 396 -12.92 -1.83 10.31
N ASP A 397 -13.36 -0.69 9.79
CA ASP A 397 -14.76 -0.20 9.83
C ASP A 397 -15.47 -0.35 11.21
N GLY A 398 -14.78 -0.06 12.32
CA GLY A 398 -15.35 -0.21 13.66
C GLY A 398 -15.53 -1.66 14.13
N LYS A 399 -14.93 -2.65 13.44
CA LYS A 399 -15.16 -4.09 13.67
C LYS A 399 -13.86 -4.89 13.78
N HIS A 400 -13.79 -5.81 14.73
CA HIS A 400 -12.68 -6.75 14.88
C HIS A 400 -12.69 -7.81 13.77
N LYS A 401 -11.79 -7.67 12.80
CA LYS A 401 -11.60 -8.62 11.70
C LYS A 401 -10.76 -9.83 12.12
N CYS A 402 -9.80 -9.64 13.03
CA CYS A 402 -8.88 -10.65 13.54
C CYS A 402 -8.48 -10.33 14.99
N ILE A 403 -8.32 -11.34 15.85
CA ILE A 403 -7.68 -11.15 17.16
C ILE A 403 -6.16 -11.20 17.03
N GLN A 404 -5.44 -10.61 17.98
CA GLN A 404 -3.98 -10.61 17.96
C GLN A 404 -3.40 -11.91 18.54
N TYR A 405 -2.86 -12.76 17.66
CA TYR A 405 -2.25 -14.06 18.02
C TYR A 405 -0.74 -14.00 18.30
N TRP A 406 -0.16 -12.79 18.37
CA TRP A 406 1.23 -12.52 18.76
C TRP A 406 1.27 -11.55 19.96
N PRO A 407 2.33 -11.55 20.79
CA PRO A 407 2.52 -10.51 21.82
C PRO A 407 2.93 -9.18 21.16
N ASP A 408 2.58 -8.04 21.76
CA ASP A 408 3.21 -6.76 21.44
C ASP A 408 4.64 -6.72 22.03
N GLU A 409 4.77 -7.13 23.29
CA GLU A 409 6.04 -7.28 24.01
C GLU A 409 6.09 -8.61 24.80
N GLY A 410 7.29 -9.15 25.02
CA GLY A 410 7.48 -10.35 25.84
C GLY A 410 6.95 -11.65 25.21
N GLU A 411 6.17 -12.43 25.97
CA GLU A 411 5.55 -13.69 25.52
C GLU A 411 4.02 -13.64 25.61
N LYS A 412 3.32 -14.12 24.57
CA LYS A 412 1.89 -14.43 24.62
C LYS A 412 1.74 -15.93 24.89
N ARG A 413 0.92 -16.30 25.89
CA ARG A 413 0.55 -17.70 26.14
C ARG A 413 -0.80 -18.02 25.52
N VAL A 414 -0.92 -19.23 24.98
CA VAL A 414 -2.13 -19.79 24.37
C VAL A 414 -2.19 -21.27 24.76
N ASN A 415 -2.81 -21.56 25.92
CA ASN A 415 -2.74 -22.84 26.61
C ASN A 415 -1.28 -23.31 26.79
N ASP A 416 -0.93 -24.48 26.25
CA ASP A 416 0.41 -25.08 26.24
C ASP A 416 1.40 -24.40 25.28
N PHE A 417 0.98 -23.44 24.44
CA PHE A 417 1.88 -22.70 23.57
C PHE A 417 2.36 -21.37 24.17
N LYS A 418 3.66 -21.10 24.00
CA LYS A 418 4.28 -19.78 24.20
C LYS A 418 4.70 -19.21 22.86
N ILE A 419 4.38 -17.93 22.62
CA ILE A 419 4.70 -17.20 21.38
C ILE A 419 5.49 -15.95 21.75
N ARG A 420 6.69 -15.79 21.17
CA ARG A 420 7.58 -14.63 21.37
C ARG A 420 7.93 -13.98 20.04
N ILE A 421 8.05 -12.64 19.99
CA ILE A 421 8.68 -11.94 18.86
C ILE A 421 10.22 -12.01 19.00
N ASP A 422 10.89 -12.38 17.91
CA ASP A 422 12.35 -12.41 17.77
C ASP A 422 12.88 -11.23 16.95
N ASN A 423 12.08 -10.77 15.98
CA ASN A 423 12.33 -9.56 15.20
C ASN A 423 11.00 -8.99 14.68
N GLU A 424 10.88 -7.67 14.58
CA GLU A 424 9.80 -6.98 13.87
C GLU A 424 10.39 -5.94 12.91
N GLU A 425 10.17 -6.13 11.61
CA GLU A 425 10.55 -5.21 10.54
C GLU A 425 9.30 -4.46 10.07
N LYS A 426 9.27 -3.13 10.25
CA LYS A 426 8.20 -2.25 9.74
C LYS A 426 8.59 -1.65 8.38
N TYR A 427 7.57 -1.47 7.54
CA TYR A 427 7.62 -0.96 6.18
C TYR A 427 6.35 -0.16 5.88
N ALA A 428 6.35 0.68 4.84
CA ALA A 428 5.23 1.56 4.49
C ALA A 428 3.86 0.85 4.43
N ASP A 429 3.81 -0.33 3.78
CA ASP A 429 2.58 -1.06 3.50
C ASP A 429 2.40 -2.37 4.29
N TYR A 430 3.43 -2.78 5.05
CA TYR A 430 3.44 -4.09 5.73
C TYR A 430 4.39 -4.16 6.93
N THR A 431 4.21 -5.20 7.75
CA THR A 431 5.11 -5.56 8.85
C THR A 431 5.51 -7.03 8.72
N ILE A 432 6.78 -7.35 8.98
CA ILE A 432 7.28 -8.72 9.01
C ILE A 432 7.70 -9.06 10.44
N ARG A 433 7.15 -10.14 11.01
CA ARG A 433 7.52 -10.63 12.33
C ARG A 433 8.14 -12.00 12.25
N LYS A 434 9.31 -12.16 12.86
CA LYS A 434 9.86 -13.48 13.18
C LYS A 434 9.31 -13.88 14.54
N LEU A 435 8.36 -14.82 14.54
CA LEU A 435 7.76 -15.41 15.74
C LEU A 435 8.51 -16.70 16.10
N ILE A 436 8.71 -16.94 17.39
CA ILE A 436 9.16 -18.22 17.94
C ILE A 436 8.01 -18.80 18.74
N ILE A 437 7.60 -20.01 18.38
CA ILE A 437 6.56 -20.78 19.08
C ILE A 437 7.25 -21.94 19.80
N TYR A 438 6.89 -22.13 21.07
CA TYR A 438 7.30 -23.26 21.89
C TYR A 438 6.05 -24.02 22.33
N ASN A 439 6.10 -25.35 22.30
CA ASN A 439 5.11 -26.21 22.94
C ASN A 439 5.62 -26.63 24.32
N GLN A 440 4.89 -26.31 25.39
CA GLN A 440 5.26 -26.69 26.75
C GLN A 440 5.11 -28.21 27.02
N LEU A 441 4.43 -28.96 26.15
CA LEU A 441 4.35 -30.43 26.19
C LEU A 441 5.49 -31.10 25.38
N GLU A 442 6.18 -30.36 24.50
CA GLU A 442 7.29 -30.85 23.67
C GLU A 442 8.52 -29.90 23.80
N PRO A 443 9.12 -29.72 25.01
CA PRO A 443 10.00 -28.57 25.30
C PRO A 443 11.32 -28.53 24.53
N SER A 444 11.72 -29.64 23.92
CA SER A 444 12.90 -29.75 23.05
C SER A 444 12.66 -29.23 21.62
N ASP A 445 11.42 -28.92 21.27
CA ASP A 445 11.02 -28.51 19.93
C ASP A 445 10.63 -27.02 19.90
N VAL A 446 10.97 -26.34 18.80
CA VAL A 446 10.82 -24.90 18.63
C VAL A 446 10.51 -24.58 17.17
N LEU A 447 9.34 -23.99 16.91
CA LEU A 447 8.92 -23.60 15.57
C LEU A 447 9.18 -22.11 15.33
N GLN A 448 10.05 -21.80 14.36
CA GLN A 448 10.26 -20.43 13.87
C GLN A 448 9.30 -20.15 12.71
N VAL A 449 8.58 -19.02 12.79
CA VAL A 449 7.55 -18.63 11.82
C VAL A 449 7.78 -17.19 11.38
N LYS A 450 7.74 -16.91 10.08
CA LYS A 450 7.65 -15.52 9.58
C LYS A 450 6.19 -15.17 9.28
N GLN A 451 5.65 -14.18 10.00
CA GLN A 451 4.38 -13.54 9.66
C GLN A 451 4.67 -12.33 8.77
N TYR A 452 4.06 -12.30 7.58
CA TYR A 452 4.03 -11.16 6.67
C TYR A 452 2.63 -10.55 6.75
N HIS A 453 2.53 -9.37 7.34
CA HIS A 453 1.27 -8.70 7.67
C HIS A 453 1.09 -7.46 6.79
N PHE A 454 0.23 -7.55 5.78
CA PHE A 454 -0.03 -6.47 4.83
C PHE A 454 -1.14 -5.56 5.36
N LEU A 455 -0.82 -4.27 5.50
CA LEU A 455 -1.60 -3.27 6.24
C LEU A 455 -2.38 -2.31 5.33
N SER A 456 -2.03 -2.20 4.05
CA SER A 456 -2.60 -1.19 3.14
C SER A 456 -3.88 -1.61 2.42
N TRP A 457 -4.36 -2.85 2.56
CA TRP A 457 -5.61 -3.27 1.90
C TRP A 457 -6.82 -2.60 2.56
N PRO A 458 -7.61 -1.78 1.84
CA PRO A 458 -8.71 -1.04 2.45
C PRO A 458 -9.88 -1.92 2.88
N ASP A 459 -10.59 -1.44 3.90
CA ASP A 459 -11.72 -2.09 4.57
C ASP A 459 -12.92 -2.27 3.62
N HIS A 460 -13.07 -1.35 2.65
CA HIS A 460 -13.99 -1.42 1.53
C HIS A 460 -13.22 -1.43 0.19
N GLY A 461 -13.67 -2.24 -0.77
CA GLY A 461 -13.11 -2.30 -2.12
C GLY A 461 -11.76 -3.04 -2.24
N CYS A 462 -10.83 -2.47 -3.00
CA CYS A 462 -9.50 -3.00 -3.30
C CYS A 462 -8.47 -1.87 -3.28
N LEU A 463 -7.17 -2.23 -3.32
CA LEU A 463 -6.09 -1.25 -3.44
C LEU A 463 -6.26 -0.39 -4.70
N SER A 464 -6.00 0.91 -4.58
CA SER A 464 -5.96 1.85 -5.72
C SER A 464 -4.73 1.67 -6.61
N LEU A 465 -3.66 1.06 -6.07
CA LEU A 465 -2.39 0.81 -6.75
C LEU A 465 -2.01 -0.67 -6.60
N CYS A 466 -1.47 -1.26 -7.67
CA CYS A 466 -1.06 -2.68 -7.69
C CYS A 466 0.32 -2.91 -7.06
N THR A 467 1.19 -1.90 -7.12
CA THR A 467 2.61 -1.98 -6.73
C THR A 467 2.86 -2.43 -5.28
N PRO A 468 2.12 -1.97 -4.25
CA PRO A 468 2.33 -2.40 -2.86
C PRO A 468 2.18 -3.91 -2.62
N VAL A 469 1.19 -4.57 -3.25
CA VAL A 469 0.99 -6.02 -3.08
C VAL A 469 1.97 -6.84 -3.93
N LEU A 470 2.46 -6.29 -5.05
CA LEU A 470 3.54 -6.88 -5.83
C LEU A 470 4.88 -6.84 -5.08
N ASP A 471 5.19 -5.72 -4.41
CA ASP A 471 6.38 -5.56 -3.56
C ASP A 471 6.33 -6.49 -2.34
N PHE A 472 5.20 -6.49 -1.63
CA PHE A 472 4.94 -7.41 -0.51
C PHE A 472 5.10 -8.89 -0.91
N ARG A 473 4.56 -9.30 -2.07
CA ARG A 473 4.76 -10.65 -2.62
C ARG A 473 6.24 -10.94 -2.87
N GLN A 474 6.98 -10.00 -3.45
CA GLN A 474 8.42 -10.15 -3.72
C GLN A 474 9.22 -10.33 -2.43
N ARG A 475 8.99 -9.48 -1.42
CA ARG A 475 9.65 -9.57 -0.11
C ARG A 475 9.37 -10.89 0.61
N PHE A 476 8.14 -11.42 0.49
CA PHE A 476 7.79 -12.78 0.95
C PHE A 476 8.52 -13.87 0.16
N ARG A 477 8.45 -13.84 -1.18
CA ARG A 477 9.01 -14.90 -2.04
C ARG A 477 10.55 -14.95 -2.06
N ALA A 478 11.23 -13.89 -1.63
CA ALA A 478 12.68 -13.90 -1.40
C ALA A 478 13.09 -14.79 -0.20
N ASP A 479 12.22 -14.90 0.82
CA ASP A 479 12.49 -15.63 2.05
C ASP A 479 11.91 -17.07 2.06
N TYR A 480 10.92 -17.34 1.21
CA TYR A 480 10.14 -18.59 1.24
C TYR A 480 10.91 -19.82 0.78
N LYS A 481 10.77 -20.94 1.52
CA LYS A 481 11.32 -22.25 1.17
C LYS A 481 10.17 -23.26 0.96
N PRO A 482 10.16 -24.05 -0.13
CA PRO A 482 9.00 -24.86 -0.56
C PRO A 482 8.80 -26.16 0.25
N SER A 483 9.13 -26.18 1.54
CA SER A 483 9.06 -27.38 2.38
C SER A 483 7.76 -27.51 3.18
N ASN A 484 7.03 -26.42 3.41
CA ASN A 484 5.83 -26.38 4.26
C ASN A 484 4.72 -25.52 3.61
N PRO A 485 3.44 -25.78 3.89
CA PRO A 485 2.34 -24.96 3.39
C PRO A 485 2.41 -23.50 3.86
N ILE A 486 1.92 -22.60 3.00
CA ILE A 486 1.80 -21.17 3.28
C ILE A 486 0.42 -20.90 3.89
N LEU A 487 0.35 -20.47 5.14
CA LEU A 487 -0.92 -20.10 5.76
C LEU A 487 -1.32 -18.69 5.31
N VAL A 488 -2.44 -18.55 4.60
CA VAL A 488 -2.96 -17.26 4.12
C VAL A 488 -4.31 -16.98 4.79
N HIS A 489 -4.43 -15.85 5.47
CA HIS A 489 -5.69 -15.45 6.11
C HIS A 489 -6.01 -13.96 5.95
N CYS A 490 -7.31 -13.66 5.98
CA CYS A 490 -7.88 -12.34 6.21
C CYS A 490 -8.92 -12.52 7.34
N SER A 491 -9.99 -11.73 7.41
CA SER A 491 -11.07 -12.03 8.36
C SER A 491 -11.77 -13.38 8.07
N ALA A 492 -12.20 -13.61 6.82
CA ALA A 492 -12.97 -14.80 6.42
C ALA A 492 -12.14 -15.89 5.70
N GLY A 493 -10.93 -15.56 5.25
CA GLY A 493 -10.07 -16.49 4.52
C GLY A 493 -10.50 -16.82 3.10
N VAL A 494 -11.23 -15.91 2.41
CA VAL A 494 -11.76 -16.18 1.06
C VAL A 494 -11.56 -15.03 0.07
N GLY A 495 -11.91 -13.79 0.44
CA GLY A 495 -11.79 -12.61 -0.44
C GLY A 495 -10.35 -12.18 -0.71
N ARG A 496 -9.80 -11.29 0.14
CA ARG A 496 -8.40 -10.84 0.06
C ARG A 496 -7.40 -12.01 0.01
N SER A 497 -7.64 -13.07 0.79
CA SER A 497 -6.81 -14.29 0.80
C SER A 497 -6.80 -15.04 -0.53
N GLY A 498 -7.97 -15.28 -1.14
CA GLY A 498 -8.05 -15.92 -2.46
C GLY A 498 -7.46 -15.04 -3.55
N THR A 499 -7.62 -13.72 -3.43
CA THR A 499 -7.01 -12.75 -4.36
C THR A 499 -5.48 -12.80 -4.29
N PHE A 500 -4.90 -12.86 -3.08
CA PHE A 500 -3.46 -13.03 -2.90
C PHE A 500 -2.96 -14.40 -3.39
N ILE A 501 -3.65 -15.51 -3.06
CA ILE A 501 -3.28 -16.86 -3.51
C ILE A 501 -3.28 -16.95 -5.04
N ALA A 502 -4.31 -16.41 -5.71
CA ALA A 502 -4.37 -16.37 -7.16
C ALA A 502 -3.26 -15.52 -7.76
N LEU A 503 -3.02 -14.31 -7.24
CA LEU A 503 -1.92 -13.46 -7.68
C LEU A 503 -0.57 -14.18 -7.55
N ASP A 504 -0.33 -14.81 -6.40
CA ASP A 504 0.93 -15.47 -6.09
C ASP A 504 1.17 -16.71 -6.97
N ALA A 505 0.15 -17.55 -7.17
CA ALA A 505 0.24 -18.73 -8.02
C ALA A 505 0.30 -18.39 -9.52
N LEU A 506 -0.45 -17.39 -9.99
CA LEU A 506 -0.52 -17.05 -11.42
C LEU A 506 0.68 -16.22 -11.90
N LEU A 507 1.30 -15.41 -11.03
CA LEU A 507 2.61 -14.83 -11.33
C LEU A 507 3.74 -15.88 -11.30
N ASP A 508 3.58 -16.98 -10.55
CA ASP A 508 4.51 -18.11 -10.62
C ASP A 508 4.30 -18.94 -11.91
N ARG A 509 3.06 -19.07 -12.39
CA ARG A 509 2.73 -19.60 -13.72
C ARG A 509 3.35 -18.77 -14.83
N ALA A 510 3.23 -17.44 -14.76
CA ALA A 510 3.75 -16.51 -15.75
C ALA A 510 5.29 -16.54 -15.91
N LYS A 511 6.05 -17.01 -14.92
CA LYS A 511 7.50 -17.27 -15.03
C LYS A 511 7.86 -18.50 -15.88
N HIS A 512 6.87 -19.35 -16.19
CA HIS A 512 7.11 -20.70 -16.68
C HIS A 512 6.21 -21.13 -17.85
N GLN A 513 5.21 -20.33 -18.21
CA GLN A 513 4.29 -20.53 -19.33
C GLN A 513 3.94 -19.18 -19.95
N ASP A 514 3.73 -19.14 -21.27
CA ASP A 514 3.26 -17.95 -22.00
C ASP A 514 1.76 -17.67 -21.83
N THR A 515 1.05 -18.48 -21.02
CA THR A 515 -0.39 -18.38 -20.77
C THR A 515 -0.73 -18.48 -19.28
N ILE A 516 -1.77 -17.75 -18.88
CA ILE A 516 -2.45 -17.92 -17.59
C ILE A 516 -3.95 -18.11 -17.78
N ASP A 517 -4.59 -18.80 -16.84
CA ASP A 517 -6.04 -18.99 -16.81
C ASP A 517 -6.53 -18.57 -15.44
N ILE A 518 -7.23 -17.44 -15.37
CA ILE A 518 -7.66 -16.82 -14.12
C ILE A 518 -9.02 -17.40 -13.69
N LEU A 519 -9.87 -17.76 -14.67
CA LEU A 519 -11.17 -18.38 -14.45
C LEU A 519 -11.03 -19.83 -13.97
N GLU A 520 -10.21 -20.65 -14.64
CA GLU A 520 -9.90 -22.03 -14.22
C GLU A 520 -9.31 -22.04 -12.81
N PHE A 521 -8.28 -21.23 -12.57
CA PHE A 521 -7.59 -21.22 -11.28
C PHE A 521 -8.54 -20.79 -10.15
N THR A 522 -9.40 -19.78 -10.38
CA THR A 522 -10.38 -19.34 -9.40
C THR A 522 -11.50 -20.36 -9.20
N HIS A 523 -11.93 -21.07 -10.25
CA HIS A 523 -12.85 -22.20 -10.15
C HIS A 523 -12.24 -23.34 -9.32
N ARG A 524 -10.98 -23.71 -9.56
CA ARG A 524 -10.25 -24.74 -8.80
C ARG A 524 -10.07 -24.36 -7.33
N MET A 525 -9.78 -23.08 -7.03
CA MET A 525 -9.84 -22.59 -5.66
C MET A 525 -11.25 -22.74 -5.05
N ARG A 526 -12.32 -22.46 -5.82
CA ARG A 526 -13.72 -22.60 -5.37
C ARG A 526 -14.21 -24.04 -5.20
N GLN A 527 -13.55 -25.02 -5.81
CA GLN A 527 -13.72 -26.45 -5.49
C GLN A 527 -13.10 -26.82 -4.13
N ASN A 528 -12.03 -26.13 -3.71
CA ASN A 528 -11.38 -26.40 -2.43
C ASN A 528 -11.88 -25.52 -1.27
N ARG A 529 -12.41 -24.31 -1.51
CA ARG A 529 -13.04 -23.47 -0.46
C ARG A 529 -14.09 -22.54 -1.06
N VAL A 530 -15.24 -22.39 -0.39
CA VAL A 530 -16.32 -21.49 -0.84
C VAL A 530 -15.82 -20.05 -1.05
N TYR A 531 -16.40 -19.33 -2.02
CA TYR A 531 -16.23 -17.88 -2.24
C TYR A 531 -14.79 -17.35 -2.38
N MET A 532 -13.83 -18.20 -2.74
CA MET A 532 -12.46 -17.76 -3.05
C MET A 532 -12.48 -16.71 -4.18
N ILE A 533 -11.85 -15.55 -3.89
CA ILE A 533 -12.11 -14.24 -4.54
C ILE A 533 -13.60 -13.88 -4.42
N GLN A 534 -13.95 -12.98 -3.50
CA GLN A 534 -15.32 -12.83 -2.99
C GLN A 534 -16.15 -11.79 -3.75
N THR A 535 -15.52 -10.88 -4.50
CA THR A 535 -16.23 -9.84 -5.26
C THR A 535 -15.65 -9.68 -6.67
N ALA A 536 -16.49 -9.19 -7.58
CA ALA A 536 -16.06 -8.84 -8.93
C ALA A 536 -14.96 -7.76 -8.92
N ASP A 537 -14.94 -6.85 -7.93
CA ASP A 537 -13.86 -5.87 -7.78
C ASP A 537 -12.52 -6.51 -7.43
N GLN A 538 -12.51 -7.55 -6.58
CA GLN A 538 -11.31 -8.32 -6.25
C GLN A 538 -10.81 -9.11 -7.48
N TYR A 539 -11.71 -9.62 -8.31
CA TYR A 539 -11.38 -10.29 -9.56
C TYR A 539 -10.80 -9.29 -10.60
N VAL A 540 -11.43 -8.14 -10.78
CA VAL A 540 -10.92 -7.03 -11.60
C VAL A 540 -9.54 -6.55 -11.11
N PHE A 541 -9.36 -6.41 -9.79
CA PHE A 541 -8.08 -6.03 -9.19
C PHE A 541 -7.00 -7.08 -9.43
N LEU A 542 -7.32 -8.39 -9.36
CA LEU A 542 -6.40 -9.46 -9.72
C LEU A 542 -5.92 -9.33 -11.17
N TYR A 543 -6.82 -9.06 -12.13
CA TYR A 543 -6.43 -8.80 -13.53
C TYR A 543 -5.46 -7.61 -13.65
N ARG A 544 -5.78 -6.46 -13.05
CA ARG A 544 -4.91 -5.26 -13.08
C ARG A 544 -3.53 -5.56 -12.46
N THR A 545 -3.50 -6.24 -11.32
CA THR A 545 -2.27 -6.57 -10.59
C THR A 545 -1.43 -7.61 -11.31
N LEU A 546 -2.05 -8.60 -11.96
CA LEU A 546 -1.35 -9.55 -12.83
C LEU A 546 -0.71 -8.83 -14.02
N ILE A 547 -1.42 -7.91 -14.69
CA ILE A 547 -0.86 -7.17 -15.84
C ILE A 547 0.33 -6.31 -15.40
N GLU A 548 0.23 -5.54 -14.30
CA GLU A 548 1.38 -4.77 -13.77
C GLU A 548 2.53 -5.70 -13.38
N GLY A 549 2.26 -6.85 -12.73
CA GLY A 549 3.27 -7.84 -12.35
C GLY A 549 3.93 -8.58 -13.52
N ILE A 550 3.24 -8.78 -14.65
CA ILE A 550 3.74 -9.42 -15.88
C ILE A 550 4.54 -8.42 -16.75
N LEU A 551 4.26 -7.12 -16.60
CA LEU A 551 5.01 -6.03 -17.23
C LEU A 551 6.28 -5.65 -16.44
N THR A 552 6.28 -5.84 -15.12
CA THR A 552 7.37 -5.43 -14.22
C THR A 552 8.21 -6.60 -13.67
N ILE A 553 8.04 -7.80 -14.22
CA ILE A 553 8.66 -9.03 -13.69
C ILE A 553 10.20 -8.98 -13.71
N ASP A 554 10.78 -8.30 -14.71
CA ASP A 554 12.23 -8.12 -14.90
C ASP A 554 12.74 -6.73 -14.45
N ALA A 555 11.90 -5.94 -13.74
CA ALA A 555 12.24 -4.59 -13.29
C ALA A 555 13.11 -4.58 -12.01
N SER A 556 13.10 -5.68 -11.25
CA SER A 556 13.96 -5.87 -10.07
C SER A 556 15.20 -6.68 -10.44
N ILE A 557 16.37 -6.28 -9.95
CA ILE A 557 17.66 -6.97 -10.17
C ILE A 557 18.44 -7.08 -8.86
N SER A 558 19.15 -8.19 -8.63
CA SER A 558 19.95 -8.37 -7.40
C SER A 558 21.17 -7.44 -7.37
N LEU A 559 21.67 -7.04 -6.19
CA LEU A 559 22.86 -6.14 -6.13
C LEU A 559 24.07 -6.76 -6.86
N GLN A 560 24.28 -8.07 -6.71
CA GLN A 560 25.41 -8.79 -7.33
C GLN A 560 25.30 -8.78 -8.86
N GLU A 561 24.12 -9.08 -9.40
CA GLU A 561 23.87 -9.05 -10.85
C GLU A 561 23.98 -7.62 -11.40
N PHE A 562 23.46 -6.62 -10.68
CA PHE A 562 23.53 -5.21 -11.06
C PHE A 562 24.97 -4.64 -11.09
N MET A 563 25.90 -5.21 -10.32
CA MET A 563 27.34 -4.92 -10.46
C MET A 563 27.94 -5.51 -11.73
N MET A 564 27.68 -6.80 -11.99
CA MET A 564 28.32 -7.54 -13.09
C MET A 564 27.77 -7.11 -14.46
N THR A 565 26.51 -6.70 -14.50
CA THR A 565 25.74 -6.49 -15.72
C THR A 565 25.82 -5.05 -16.23
N ARG A 566 26.50 -4.85 -17.37
CA ARG A 566 26.56 -3.55 -18.07
C ARG A 566 25.26 -3.16 -18.81
N LYS A 567 24.31 -4.09 -19.00
CA LYS A 567 23.04 -3.88 -19.71
C LYS A 567 21.87 -4.47 -18.92
N LEU A 568 21.00 -3.63 -18.37
CA LEU A 568 19.77 -4.07 -17.70
C LEU A 568 18.86 -4.87 -18.65
N HIS A 569 18.09 -5.83 -18.10
CA HIS A 569 17.09 -6.61 -18.86
C HIS A 569 16.05 -5.72 -19.55
N MET A 570 15.66 -4.63 -18.89
CA MET A 570 14.92 -3.52 -19.48
C MET A 570 15.70 -2.22 -19.19
N ASP A 571 16.09 -1.49 -20.24
CA ASP A 571 16.84 -0.24 -20.11
C ASP A 571 16.00 0.87 -19.47
N ALA A 572 16.67 1.89 -18.92
CA ALA A 572 16.03 2.95 -18.16
C ALA A 572 14.95 3.74 -18.94
N LYS A 573 15.11 3.92 -20.27
CA LYS A 573 14.12 4.62 -21.11
C LYS A 573 12.90 3.74 -21.34
N SER A 574 13.10 2.45 -21.55
CA SER A 574 12.01 1.46 -21.62
C SER A 574 11.26 1.34 -20.29
N GLN A 575 11.96 1.31 -19.14
CA GLN A 575 11.31 1.31 -17.82
C GLN A 575 10.50 2.60 -17.58
N TYR A 576 11.09 3.76 -17.91
CA TYR A 576 10.45 5.06 -17.74
C TYR A 576 9.18 5.19 -18.60
N LYS A 577 9.23 4.77 -19.86
CA LYS A 577 8.06 4.76 -20.77
C LYS A 577 6.93 3.85 -20.25
N LEU A 578 7.27 2.67 -19.73
CA LEU A 578 6.30 1.78 -19.08
C LEU A 578 5.72 2.43 -17.81
N LEU A 579 6.53 3.19 -17.06
CA LEU A 579 6.12 3.89 -15.85
C LEU A 579 5.14 5.03 -16.17
N GLU A 580 5.33 5.78 -17.26
CA GLU A 580 4.36 6.77 -17.76
C GLU A 580 3.03 6.13 -18.20
N GLN A 581 3.09 4.99 -18.92
CA GLN A 581 1.90 4.24 -19.32
C GLN A 581 1.10 3.78 -18.09
N LEU A 582 1.77 3.18 -17.10
CA LEU A 582 1.15 2.79 -15.83
C LEU A 582 0.69 3.99 -14.99
N GLN A 583 1.36 5.14 -15.07
CA GLN A 583 0.94 6.35 -14.35
C GLN A 583 -0.43 6.86 -14.81
N SER A 584 -0.80 6.67 -16.08
CA SER A 584 -2.13 7.04 -16.60
C SER A 584 -3.30 6.27 -15.94
N THR A 585 -3.01 5.17 -15.22
CA THR A 585 -4.03 4.38 -14.50
C THR A 585 -4.37 4.91 -13.10
N VAL A 586 -3.74 6.00 -12.66
CA VAL A 586 -3.96 6.62 -11.34
C VAL A 586 -4.74 7.91 -11.50
N GLU A 587 -5.93 7.95 -10.92
CA GLU A 587 -6.78 9.14 -10.88
C GLU A 587 -6.36 10.10 -9.77
N PHE A 588 -6.32 11.40 -10.06
CA PHE A 588 -5.96 12.46 -9.11
C PHE A 588 -7.04 13.55 -9.11
N SER A 589 -7.42 13.99 -7.91
CA SER A 589 -8.22 15.20 -7.69
C SER A 589 -7.31 16.35 -7.25
N TYR A 590 -7.65 17.58 -7.64
CA TYR A 590 -6.87 18.80 -7.38
C TYR A 590 -7.74 19.98 -6.89
N GLN A 591 -8.92 19.70 -6.33
CA GLN A 591 -9.91 20.71 -5.93
C GLN A 591 -9.33 21.71 -4.94
N GLY A 592 -8.60 21.25 -3.91
CA GLY A 592 -7.97 22.14 -2.93
C GLY A 592 -6.87 23.03 -3.54
N ALA A 593 -6.16 22.55 -4.57
CA ALA A 593 -5.08 23.30 -5.22
C ALA A 593 -5.56 24.29 -6.28
N LEU A 594 -6.72 24.01 -6.90
CA LEU A 594 -7.34 24.79 -7.97
C LEU A 594 -8.44 25.76 -7.46
N ASP A 595 -8.78 25.71 -6.17
CA ASP A 595 -9.64 26.71 -5.54
C ASP A 595 -9.06 28.15 -5.75
N PRO A 596 -9.85 29.15 -6.13
CA PRO A 596 -9.38 30.52 -6.35
C PRO A 596 -8.61 31.14 -5.17
N ALA A 597 -8.92 30.77 -3.93
CA ALA A 597 -8.19 31.19 -2.73
C ALA A 597 -6.81 30.50 -2.56
N ASN A 598 -6.52 29.48 -3.37
CA ASN A 598 -5.33 28.63 -3.27
C ASN A 598 -4.45 28.63 -4.53
N VAL A 599 -4.98 28.92 -5.73
CA VAL A 599 -4.20 28.96 -6.99
C VAL A 599 -2.90 29.76 -6.84
N HIS A 600 -3.00 30.95 -6.25
CA HIS A 600 -1.88 31.88 -6.06
C HIS A 600 -0.84 31.42 -5.01
N LYS A 601 -1.08 30.31 -4.29
CA LYS A 601 -0.12 29.70 -3.36
C LYS A 601 0.85 28.73 -4.03
N ASN A 602 0.59 28.34 -5.28
CA ASN A 602 1.42 27.43 -6.06
C ASN A 602 2.54 28.20 -6.78
N ARG A 603 3.79 27.74 -6.72
CA ARG A 603 4.92 28.37 -7.44
C ARG A 603 4.91 28.05 -8.94
N VAL A 604 4.41 26.87 -9.31
CA VAL A 604 4.32 26.40 -10.70
C VAL A 604 2.93 25.80 -10.91
N GLU A 605 2.19 26.30 -11.90
CA GLU A 605 0.78 25.96 -12.14
C GLU A 605 0.55 24.46 -12.44
N THR A 606 1.53 23.80 -13.07
CA THR A 606 1.48 22.37 -13.40
C THR A 606 2.02 21.46 -12.30
N ILE A 607 2.58 22.00 -11.21
CA ILE A 607 3.16 21.23 -10.10
C ILE A 607 2.38 21.58 -8.82
N ILE A 608 1.23 20.93 -8.68
CA ILE A 608 0.24 21.16 -7.63
C ILE A 608 -0.01 19.89 -6.81
N ALA A 609 -0.45 20.05 -5.57
CA ALA A 609 -0.70 18.93 -4.66
C ALA A 609 -2.06 18.25 -4.95
N PRO A 610 -2.09 16.93 -5.20
CA PRO A 610 -3.36 16.20 -5.28
C PRO A 610 -4.05 16.10 -3.91
N ASP A 611 -5.38 16.16 -3.91
CA ASP A 611 -6.20 16.12 -2.68
C ASP A 611 -6.01 14.84 -1.88
N ASN A 612 -5.76 13.70 -2.55
CA ASN A 612 -5.58 12.40 -1.91
C ASN A 612 -4.24 12.25 -1.15
N SER A 613 -3.31 13.19 -1.34
CA SER A 613 -1.93 13.12 -0.83
C SER A 613 -1.49 14.39 -0.09
N ARG A 614 -2.26 15.47 -0.12
CA ARG A 614 -1.88 16.74 0.53
C ARG A 614 -2.05 16.70 2.05
N PRO A 615 -1.19 17.41 2.82
CA PRO A 615 -1.49 17.73 4.20
C PRO A 615 -2.62 18.78 4.28
N TYR A 616 -3.24 18.83 5.45
CA TYR A 616 -4.25 19.83 5.82
C TYR A 616 -3.67 20.71 6.92
N LEU A 617 -3.77 22.03 6.78
CA LEU A 617 -3.35 22.98 7.81
C LEU A 617 -4.49 23.16 8.82
N MET A 618 -4.20 22.81 10.08
CA MET A 618 -5.16 22.72 11.18
C MET A 618 -5.13 23.99 12.06
N THR A 619 -3.95 24.56 12.30
CA THR A 619 -3.82 25.81 13.07
C THR A 619 -4.55 26.94 12.35
N GLN A 620 -5.48 27.58 13.05
CA GLN A 620 -6.28 28.68 12.51
C GLN A 620 -5.47 29.99 12.48
N VAL A 621 -5.47 30.65 11.33
CA VAL A 621 -4.82 31.95 11.10
C VAL A 621 -5.72 32.78 10.18
N GLU A 622 -5.95 34.05 10.50
CA GLU A 622 -6.79 34.96 9.70
C GLU A 622 -6.37 34.98 8.22
N LYS A 623 -7.36 34.98 7.32
CA LYS A 623 -7.20 35.11 5.86
C LYS A 623 -6.34 34.00 5.23
N THR A 624 -6.13 32.88 5.93
CA THR A 624 -5.51 31.67 5.39
C THR A 624 -6.57 30.59 5.07
N THR A 625 -6.13 29.50 4.47
CA THR A 625 -6.93 28.31 4.12
C THR A 625 -6.31 27.06 4.75
N ASP A 626 -6.89 25.89 4.55
CA ASP A 626 -6.30 24.60 4.96
C ASP A 626 -5.17 24.12 4.00
N TYR A 627 -4.93 24.83 2.89
CA TYR A 627 -4.07 24.37 1.79
C TYR A 627 -2.65 24.94 1.83
N ILE A 628 -1.69 24.05 1.57
CA ILE A 628 -0.33 24.33 1.14
C ILE A 628 0.06 23.35 0.02
N ASN A 629 0.90 23.80 -0.93
CA ASN A 629 1.42 22.95 -2.00
C ASN A 629 2.52 22.00 -1.46
N ALA A 630 2.07 20.94 -0.81
CA ALA A 630 2.87 19.86 -0.26
C ALA A 630 2.15 18.51 -0.44
N VAL A 631 2.88 17.40 -0.34
CA VAL A 631 2.33 16.03 -0.33
C VAL A 631 3.02 15.17 0.71
N PHE A 632 2.29 14.25 1.33
CA PHE A 632 2.86 13.14 2.07
C PHE A 632 3.48 12.13 1.12
N VAL A 633 4.66 11.64 1.47
CA VAL A 633 5.41 10.64 0.71
C VAL A 633 5.98 9.61 1.69
N ASN A 634 5.68 8.34 1.47
CA ASN A 634 6.12 7.27 2.36
C ASN A 634 7.64 7.07 2.28
N SER A 635 8.28 6.98 3.45
CA SER A 635 9.61 6.39 3.59
C SER A 635 9.50 4.86 3.61
N TYR A 636 10.49 4.17 3.04
CA TYR A 636 10.44 2.71 2.83
C TYR A 636 10.19 1.91 4.13
N ARG A 637 10.73 2.35 5.28
CA ARG A 637 10.59 1.67 6.59
C ARG A 637 9.42 2.12 7.47
N GLN A 638 8.56 3.03 6.99
CA GLN A 638 7.47 3.69 7.74
C GLN A 638 7.92 4.48 8.96
N THR A 639 7.60 5.79 8.96
CA THR A 639 7.92 6.78 10.01
C THR A 639 9.42 6.97 10.32
N PRO A 640 9.94 8.21 10.27
CA PRO A 640 9.25 9.43 9.89
C PRO A 640 8.89 9.44 8.40
N ASN A 641 7.72 10.01 8.08
CA ASN A 641 7.29 10.16 6.69
C ASN A 641 7.85 11.45 6.12
N TYR A 642 8.01 11.49 4.79
CA TYR A 642 8.41 12.70 4.09
C TYR A 642 7.19 13.58 3.83
N ILE A 643 7.36 14.88 3.99
CA ILE A 643 6.44 15.90 3.49
C ILE A 643 7.19 16.65 2.40
N VAL A 644 6.86 16.36 1.14
CA VAL A 644 7.51 17.00 0.00
C VAL A 644 6.76 18.29 -0.34
N THR A 645 7.45 19.43 -0.34
CA THR A 645 6.85 20.76 -0.53
C THR A 645 7.71 21.67 -1.40
N GLN A 646 7.07 22.65 -2.05
CA GLN A 646 7.77 23.75 -2.71
C GLN A 646 8.53 24.63 -1.70
N TYR A 647 9.50 25.41 -2.18
CA TYR A 647 10.08 26.51 -1.40
C TYR A 647 9.01 27.61 -1.20
N PRO A 648 8.84 28.19 0.00
CA PRO A 648 7.71 29.07 0.30
C PRO A 648 7.73 30.35 -0.55
N LEU A 649 6.54 30.84 -0.90
CA LEU A 649 6.37 32.17 -1.47
C LEU A 649 6.30 33.19 -0.31
N PRO A 650 6.54 34.49 -0.55
CA PRO A 650 6.51 35.49 0.51
C PRO A 650 5.24 35.47 1.36
N HIS A 651 4.08 35.28 0.72
CA HIS A 651 2.77 35.15 1.36
C HIS A 651 2.45 33.76 1.93
N THR A 652 3.22 32.70 1.61
CA THR A 652 2.99 31.34 2.12
C THR A 652 4.03 30.88 3.14
N CYS A 653 4.94 31.76 3.60
CA CYS A 653 5.86 31.47 4.70
C CYS A 653 5.12 31.13 6.01
N ILE A 654 3.95 31.74 6.25
CA ILE A 654 3.09 31.42 7.40
C ILE A 654 2.44 30.03 7.26
N ASP A 655 1.98 29.67 6.06
CA ASP A 655 1.43 28.34 5.76
C ASP A 655 2.50 27.24 5.88
N PHE A 656 3.76 27.57 5.59
CA PHE A 656 4.90 26.67 5.82
C PHE A 656 5.17 26.42 7.31
N TRP A 657 5.11 27.44 8.17
CA TRP A 657 5.25 27.22 9.61
C TRP A 657 4.04 26.56 10.27
N ARG A 658 2.82 26.79 9.74
CA ARG A 658 1.64 25.96 10.05
C ARG A 658 1.90 24.49 9.72
N LEU A 659 2.43 24.18 8.52
CA LEU A 659 2.80 22.82 8.12
C LEU A 659 3.81 22.16 9.07
N VAL A 660 4.86 22.90 9.45
CA VAL A 660 5.92 22.40 10.37
C VAL A 660 5.36 22.13 11.78
N TYR A 661 4.43 22.96 12.25
CA TYR A 661 3.80 22.82 13.56
C TYR A 661 2.74 21.70 13.57
N ASP A 662 1.73 21.80 12.70
CA ASP A 662 0.56 20.93 12.65
C ASP A 662 0.93 19.46 12.40
N HIS A 663 1.98 19.20 11.63
CA HIS A 663 2.40 17.84 11.25
C HIS A 663 3.64 17.35 12.02
N ASN A 664 3.96 18.00 13.15
CA ASN A 664 5.05 17.63 14.06
C ASN A 664 6.40 17.39 13.33
N VAL A 665 6.73 18.27 12.37
CA VAL A 665 7.96 18.19 11.59
C VAL A 665 9.15 18.63 12.44
N SER A 666 10.23 17.87 12.47
CA SER A 666 11.45 18.23 13.24
C SER A 666 12.70 18.39 12.38
N ILE A 667 12.67 17.92 11.12
CA ILE A 667 13.75 18.13 10.15
C ILE A 667 13.20 18.80 8.89
N ILE A 668 13.97 19.73 8.32
CA ILE A 668 13.72 20.32 7.01
C ILE A 668 14.99 20.11 6.16
N MET A 669 14.89 19.37 5.06
CA MET A 669 15.98 19.18 4.10
C MET A 669 15.73 20.05 2.86
N LEU A 670 16.51 21.12 2.70
CA LEU A 670 16.47 22.05 1.58
C LEU A 670 17.52 21.65 0.54
N LEU A 671 17.05 21.17 -0.61
CA LEU A 671 17.82 20.39 -1.59
C LEU A 671 18.40 21.22 -2.74
N GLU A 672 18.76 22.47 -2.44
CA GLU A 672 19.22 23.46 -3.42
C GLU A 672 19.71 24.74 -2.71
N TYR A 673 20.63 25.46 -3.36
CA TYR A 673 21.05 26.78 -2.90
C TYR A 673 20.12 27.88 -3.44
N ILE A 674 19.19 28.33 -2.60
CA ILE A 674 18.24 29.40 -2.95
C ILE A 674 18.90 30.77 -2.85
N LEU A 675 19.08 31.40 -4.01
CA LEU A 675 19.34 32.83 -4.12
C LEU A 675 18.07 33.62 -3.77
N ARG A 676 18.21 34.72 -3.03
CA ARG A 676 17.11 35.56 -2.54
C ARG A 676 16.68 36.59 -3.59
N ASP A 677 15.46 36.45 -4.10
CA ASP A 677 14.77 37.41 -4.97
C ASP A 677 13.39 37.82 -4.39
N SER A 678 12.53 38.45 -5.21
CA SER A 678 11.18 38.89 -4.82
C SER A 678 10.16 37.75 -4.61
N LYS A 679 10.50 36.52 -5.00
CA LYS A 679 9.71 35.28 -4.90
C LYS A 679 10.40 34.21 -4.03
N THR A 680 11.62 34.43 -3.57
CA THR A 680 12.43 33.50 -2.75
C THR A 680 13.02 34.17 -1.49
N ILE A 681 12.17 34.79 -0.67
CA ILE A 681 12.61 35.28 0.65
C ILE A 681 12.99 34.12 1.59
N TYR A 682 13.84 34.38 2.58
CA TYR A 682 14.07 33.42 3.66
C TYR A 682 12.81 33.33 4.54
N TYR A 683 12.38 32.10 4.83
CA TYR A 683 11.32 31.82 5.80
C TYR A 683 11.87 31.65 7.23
N TRP A 684 13.13 32.01 7.47
CA TRP A 684 13.85 31.82 8.72
C TRP A 684 14.72 33.05 9.07
N PRO A 685 15.06 33.26 10.35
CA PRO A 685 15.94 34.36 10.77
C PRO A 685 17.35 34.23 10.16
N THR A 686 17.97 35.35 9.79
CA THR A 686 19.29 35.35 9.11
C THR A 686 20.48 35.25 10.05
N THR A 687 20.36 35.62 11.33
CA THR A 687 21.46 35.59 12.31
C THR A 687 21.08 34.82 13.59
N VAL A 688 22.08 34.25 14.26
CA VAL A 688 21.88 33.55 15.54
C VAL A 688 21.38 34.53 16.59
N GLY A 689 20.39 34.12 17.38
CA GLY A 689 19.66 34.95 18.34
C GLY A 689 18.55 35.82 17.73
N GLN A 690 18.46 35.94 16.40
CA GLN A 690 17.38 36.69 15.76
C GLN A 690 16.05 35.95 15.85
N VAL A 691 15.01 36.66 16.30
CA VAL A 691 13.61 36.21 16.23
C VAL A 691 13.00 36.67 14.90
N THR A 692 12.13 35.86 14.30
CA THR A 692 11.29 36.26 13.17
C THR A 692 9.90 35.64 13.32
N SER A 693 8.86 36.48 13.26
CA SER A 693 7.49 36.08 13.57
C SER A 693 6.64 35.92 12.30
N TYR A 694 5.95 34.80 12.18
CA TYR A 694 5.00 34.49 11.10
C TYR A 694 3.61 34.27 11.70
N GLY A 695 2.89 35.36 11.97
CA GLY A 695 1.61 35.33 12.68
C GLY A 695 1.80 34.84 14.13
N PRO A 696 1.18 33.72 14.55
CA PRO A 696 1.34 33.19 15.91
C PRO A 696 2.65 32.40 16.11
N PHE A 697 3.47 32.20 15.08
CA PHE A 697 4.73 31.46 15.19
C PHE A 697 5.92 32.39 15.35
N GLU A 698 6.76 32.16 16.37
CA GLU A 698 8.08 32.79 16.47
C GLU A 698 9.18 31.77 16.20
N ILE A 699 10.10 32.16 15.31
CA ILE A 699 11.24 31.35 14.90
C ILE A 699 12.50 32.03 15.42
N ILE A 700 13.33 31.32 16.18
CA ILE A 700 14.59 31.84 16.73
C ILE A 700 15.73 30.95 16.25
N MET A 701 16.73 31.49 15.54
CA MET A 701 17.92 30.71 15.18
C MET A 701 18.82 30.57 16.41
N THR A 702 18.97 29.35 16.93
CA THR A 702 19.82 29.08 18.11
C THR A 702 21.24 28.66 17.73
N SER A 703 21.44 28.11 16.53
CA SER A 703 22.79 27.95 15.95
C SER A 703 22.75 27.82 14.43
N GLN A 704 23.88 28.14 13.80
CA GLN A 704 24.20 27.79 12.42
C GLN A 704 25.64 27.28 12.39
N LYS A 705 25.88 26.20 11.64
CA LYS A 705 27.20 25.63 11.33
C LYS A 705 27.19 25.12 9.91
N GLU A 706 28.36 24.90 9.32
CA GLU A 706 28.46 24.33 7.97
C GLU A 706 29.66 23.41 7.84
N ASP A 707 29.56 22.49 6.89
CA ASP A 707 30.63 21.64 6.40
C ASP A 707 30.73 21.78 4.86
N GLU A 708 31.49 20.91 4.19
CA GLU A 708 31.67 20.97 2.73
C GLU A 708 30.37 20.71 1.95
N GLN A 709 29.42 19.97 2.53
CA GLN A 709 28.21 19.49 1.83
C GLN A 709 26.94 20.20 2.31
N LEU A 710 26.87 20.52 3.61
CA LEU A 710 25.67 21.01 4.26
C LEU A 710 25.90 22.31 5.04
N ILE A 711 24.88 23.16 5.06
CA ILE A 711 24.66 24.17 6.09
C ILE A 711 23.58 23.62 7.03
N GLU A 712 23.89 23.47 8.32
CA GLU A 712 22.92 23.05 9.34
C GLU A 712 22.52 24.26 10.19
N ARG A 713 21.21 24.49 10.32
CA ARG A 713 20.61 25.51 11.18
C ARG A 713 19.72 24.85 12.21
N VAL A 714 19.78 25.33 13.45
CA VAL A 714 18.89 24.90 14.52
C VAL A 714 17.98 26.08 14.90
N PHE A 715 16.68 25.82 14.94
CA PHE A 715 15.66 26.80 15.31
C PHE A 715 14.89 26.36 16.54
N GLU A 716 14.53 27.31 17.40
CA GLU A 716 13.36 27.20 18.28
C GLU A 716 12.13 27.71 17.53
N LEU A 717 11.09 26.87 17.47
CA LEU A 717 9.74 27.21 17.01
C LEU A 717 8.84 27.36 18.24
N LYS A 718 8.28 28.55 18.45
CA LYS A 718 7.30 28.85 19.52
C LYS A 718 5.94 29.17 18.90
N TYR A 719 4.86 28.83 19.61
CA TYR A 719 3.49 29.09 19.18
C TYR A 719 2.77 29.95 20.23
N ILE A 720 2.60 31.23 19.91
CA ILE A 720 2.03 32.24 20.79
C ILE A 720 0.53 32.33 20.55
N ASN A 721 -0.23 31.60 21.37
CA ASN A 721 -1.68 31.77 21.45
C ASN A 721 -2.04 32.65 22.66
N LYS A 722 -2.72 33.77 22.41
CA LYS A 722 -3.08 34.77 23.44
C LYS A 722 -4.32 34.41 24.28
N THR A 723 -5.05 33.34 23.95
CA THR A 723 -6.37 33.05 24.55
C THR A 723 -6.44 31.78 25.40
N VAL A 724 -5.33 31.04 25.55
CA VAL A 724 -5.29 29.75 26.27
C VAL A 724 -4.07 29.70 27.19
N PHE A 725 -4.23 29.12 28.39
CA PHE A 725 -3.12 28.68 29.25
C PHE A 725 -2.39 27.47 28.64
N ALA A 726 -1.98 27.57 27.38
CA ALA A 726 -1.26 26.53 26.67
C ALA A 726 0.18 26.47 27.20
N THR A 727 0.62 25.28 27.62
CA THR A 727 2.03 25.05 27.98
C THR A 727 2.93 25.49 26.82
N ASP A 728 3.94 26.31 27.10
CA ASP A 728 4.85 26.91 26.11
C ASP A 728 5.73 25.84 25.43
N ARG A 729 5.15 25.15 24.44
CA ARG A 729 5.79 24.06 23.70
C ARG A 729 6.70 24.61 22.60
N THR A 730 7.78 25.24 23.04
CA THR A 730 8.96 25.47 22.22
C THR A 730 9.43 24.12 21.63
N ARG A 731 9.58 24.04 20.30
CA ARG A 731 10.04 22.85 19.58
C ARG A 731 11.36 23.14 18.86
N THR A 732 12.34 22.26 18.99
CA THR A 732 13.61 22.36 18.24
C THR A 732 13.43 21.79 16.84
N ILE A 733 13.79 22.57 15.81
CA ILE A 733 13.72 22.20 14.40
C ILE A 733 15.14 22.26 13.81
N ARG A 734 15.60 21.20 13.13
CA ARG A 734 16.89 21.19 12.39
C ARG A 734 16.64 21.36 10.90
N GLN A 735 17.15 22.42 10.29
CA GLN A 735 17.21 22.56 8.84
C GLN A 735 18.61 22.18 8.34
N PHE A 736 18.67 21.35 7.31
CA PHE A 736 19.88 21.10 6.52
C PHE A 736 19.64 21.68 5.14
N GLN A 737 20.58 22.48 4.65
CA GLN A 737 20.60 22.99 3.28
C GLN A 737 21.82 22.41 2.56
N ILE A 738 21.63 21.79 1.40
CA ILE A 738 22.75 21.32 0.59
C ILE A 738 23.43 22.51 -0.11
N LYS A 739 24.76 22.45 -0.21
CA LYS A 739 25.56 23.44 -0.95
C LYS A 739 25.60 23.14 -2.45
N ASP A 740 25.54 21.87 -2.81
CA ASP A 740 25.60 21.36 -4.18
C ASP A 740 24.65 20.14 -4.33
N ASN A 741 24.04 20.00 -5.51
CA ASN A 741 23.14 18.91 -5.88
C ASN A 741 23.77 17.86 -6.82
N LEU A 742 24.99 18.09 -7.32
CA LEU A 742 25.71 17.13 -8.16
C LEU A 742 26.10 15.85 -7.40
N HIS A 743 26.29 15.94 -6.08
CA HIS A 743 26.82 14.85 -5.25
C HIS A 743 25.92 14.53 -4.04
N LEU A 744 24.64 14.21 -4.30
CA LEU A 744 23.67 13.87 -3.25
C LEU A 744 23.97 12.57 -2.48
N LEU A 745 24.77 11.64 -3.02
CA LEU A 745 24.90 10.30 -2.45
C LEU A 745 25.46 10.25 -1.00
N PRO A 746 26.53 11.00 -0.64
CA PRO A 746 26.99 11.11 0.74
C PRO A 746 25.95 11.78 1.65
N VAL A 747 25.25 12.81 1.14
CA VAL A 747 24.19 13.52 1.87
C VAL A 747 23.03 12.58 2.21
N VAL A 748 22.56 11.76 1.26
CA VAL A 748 21.52 10.75 1.52
C VAL A 748 22.00 9.71 2.54
N LYS A 749 23.24 9.23 2.45
CA LYS A 749 23.81 8.29 3.44
C LYS A 749 23.84 8.88 4.85
N ARG A 750 24.24 10.15 5.00
CA ARG A 750 24.20 10.88 6.28
C ARG A 750 22.78 11.08 6.76
N PHE A 751 21.89 11.55 5.89
CA PHE A 751 20.48 11.79 6.19
C PHE A 751 19.78 10.52 6.69
N LEU A 752 19.93 9.38 6.00
CA LEU A 752 19.36 8.10 6.45
C LEU A 752 19.95 7.62 7.79
N LYS A 753 21.22 7.93 8.08
CA LYS A 753 21.82 7.66 9.39
C LYS A 753 21.21 8.54 10.49
N GLU A 754 21.06 9.84 10.24
CA GLU A 754 20.45 10.77 11.20
C GLU A 754 18.96 10.43 11.40
N MET A 755 18.20 10.15 10.34
CA MET A 755 16.79 9.73 10.38
C MET A 755 16.51 8.57 11.35
N ARG A 756 17.43 7.59 11.43
CA ARG A 756 17.32 6.43 12.33
C ARG A 756 17.43 6.79 13.83
N THR A 757 17.77 8.03 14.17
CA THR A 757 17.75 8.53 15.56
C THR A 757 16.50 9.36 15.91
N PHE A 758 15.60 9.64 14.96
CA PHE A 758 14.40 10.46 15.22
C PHE A 758 13.18 9.59 15.50
N ASN A 759 12.57 9.82 16.66
CA ASN A 759 11.46 9.01 17.18
C ASN A 759 10.12 9.38 16.50
N GLY A 760 9.97 9.01 15.23
CA GLY A 760 8.72 9.11 14.45
C GLY A 760 8.30 10.52 13.99
N GLN A 761 9.16 11.53 14.13
CA GLN A 761 8.85 12.93 13.81
C GLN A 761 9.03 13.24 12.31
N ASN A 762 7.98 13.71 11.64
CA ASN A 762 7.98 13.93 10.18
C ASN A 762 9.11 14.84 9.68
N VAL A 763 9.47 14.68 8.41
CA VAL A 763 10.58 15.40 7.78
C VAL A 763 10.14 16.06 6.48
N ILE A 764 10.39 17.36 6.36
CA ILE A 764 10.18 18.07 5.10
C ILE A 764 11.35 17.81 4.15
N LEU A 765 11.02 17.48 2.89
CA LEU A 765 11.96 17.53 1.76
C LEU A 765 11.53 18.67 0.83
N GLN A 766 12.41 19.64 0.59
CA GLN A 766 12.07 20.89 -0.07
C GLN A 766 13.02 21.22 -1.22
N CYS A 767 12.42 21.60 -2.35
CA CYS A 767 13.09 22.25 -3.49
C CYS A 767 12.12 23.24 -4.14
N LEU A 768 12.55 24.00 -5.15
CA LEU A 768 11.92 25.26 -5.54
C LEU A 768 10.44 25.06 -5.88
N ASN A 769 10.18 24.05 -6.71
CA ASN A 769 8.86 23.60 -7.16
C ASN A 769 8.24 22.47 -6.30
N GLY A 770 9.00 21.87 -5.38
CA GLY A 770 8.54 20.71 -4.61
C GLY A 770 8.30 19.46 -5.45
N ALA A 771 9.08 19.24 -6.52
CA ALA A 771 9.00 18.03 -7.33
C ALA A 771 10.36 17.49 -7.80
N THR A 772 11.25 18.33 -8.34
CA THR A 772 12.48 17.84 -9.01
C THR A 772 13.50 17.26 -8.02
N TRP A 773 14.20 18.09 -7.26
CA TRP A 773 15.23 17.61 -6.33
C TRP A 773 14.64 16.87 -5.13
N SER A 774 13.46 17.29 -4.65
CA SER A 774 12.78 16.62 -3.53
C SER A 774 12.22 15.23 -3.89
N GLY A 775 11.67 15.06 -5.09
CA GLY A 775 11.26 13.74 -5.59
C GLY A 775 12.47 12.83 -5.79
N TYR A 776 13.52 13.32 -6.45
CA TYR A 776 14.75 12.57 -6.69
C TYR A 776 15.45 12.14 -5.40
N PHE A 777 15.54 13.02 -4.40
CA PHE A 777 16.11 12.70 -3.08
C PHE A 777 15.27 11.67 -2.33
N ALA A 778 13.93 11.75 -2.40
CA ALA A 778 13.04 10.73 -1.84
C ALA A 778 13.24 9.35 -2.50
N ALA A 779 13.45 9.31 -3.83
CA ALA A 779 13.82 8.07 -4.52
C ALA A 779 15.17 7.54 -4.08
N LEU A 780 16.22 8.37 -4.00
CA LEU A 780 17.53 7.93 -3.51
C LEU A 780 17.45 7.36 -2.08
N CYS A 781 16.67 7.99 -1.19
CA CYS A 781 16.45 7.50 0.17
C CYS A 781 15.80 6.11 0.17
N ASN A 782 14.64 5.98 -0.48
CA ASN A 782 13.90 4.71 -0.53
C ASN A 782 14.68 3.61 -1.29
N SER A 783 15.44 3.98 -2.33
CA SER A 783 16.33 3.07 -3.06
C SER A 783 17.45 2.53 -2.18
N ILE A 784 18.08 3.37 -1.36
CA ILE A 784 19.19 2.94 -0.50
C ILE A 784 18.69 2.07 0.65
N ASP A 785 17.59 2.42 1.31
CA ASP A 785 17.01 1.57 2.34
C ASP A 785 16.51 0.23 1.77
N LYS A 786 15.90 0.20 0.57
CA LYS A 786 15.49 -1.06 -0.09
C LYS A 786 16.70 -1.90 -0.50
N MET A 787 17.73 -1.31 -1.10
CA MET A 787 18.99 -2.01 -1.43
C MET A 787 19.66 -2.61 -0.19
N GLN A 788 19.73 -1.88 0.93
CA GLN A 788 20.28 -2.40 2.18
C GLN A 788 19.47 -3.57 2.75
N THR A 789 18.14 -3.52 2.60
CA THR A 789 17.21 -4.41 3.30
C THR A 789 16.91 -5.69 2.52
N GLU A 790 16.67 -5.59 1.21
CA GLU A 790 16.28 -6.72 0.35
C GLU A 790 17.41 -7.19 -0.58
N GLN A 791 18.53 -6.46 -0.65
CA GLN A 791 19.64 -6.74 -1.56
C GLN A 791 19.21 -6.76 -3.05
N ILE A 792 18.21 -5.95 -3.40
CA ILE A 792 17.74 -5.71 -4.76
C ILE A 792 17.70 -4.22 -5.13
N VAL A 793 17.87 -3.96 -6.41
CA VAL A 793 17.68 -2.69 -7.10
C VAL A 793 16.32 -2.74 -7.80
N ASP A 794 15.44 -1.78 -7.49
CA ASP A 794 14.15 -1.63 -8.15
C ASP A 794 13.70 -0.15 -8.16
N PRO A 795 14.29 0.70 -9.02
CA PRO A 795 13.86 2.08 -9.16
C PRO A 795 12.47 2.19 -9.81
N PHE A 796 12.00 1.16 -10.54
CA PHE A 796 10.66 1.17 -11.13
C PHE A 796 9.58 1.25 -10.04
N LYS A 797 9.52 0.28 -9.12
CA LYS A 797 8.49 0.25 -8.07
C LYS A 797 8.60 1.46 -7.16
N ILE A 798 9.82 1.92 -6.86
CA ILE A 798 10.04 3.11 -6.03
C ILE A 798 9.48 4.36 -6.70
N VAL A 799 9.86 4.66 -7.95
CA VAL A 799 9.37 5.86 -8.65
C VAL A 799 7.87 5.76 -8.95
N ARG A 800 7.34 4.56 -9.18
CA ARG A 800 5.90 4.28 -9.32
C ARG A 800 5.12 4.60 -8.04
N LEU A 801 5.62 4.20 -6.87
CA LEU A 801 5.04 4.52 -5.56
C LEU A 801 5.15 6.02 -5.24
N LEU A 802 6.27 6.66 -5.59
CA LEU A 802 6.41 8.11 -5.42
C LEU A 802 5.40 8.86 -6.31
N ARG A 803 5.34 8.55 -7.61
CA ARG A 803 4.42 9.20 -8.55
C ARG A 803 2.94 8.96 -8.22
N SER A 804 2.56 7.94 -7.45
CA SER A 804 1.17 7.81 -6.97
C SER A 804 0.76 8.86 -5.93
N THR A 805 1.71 9.65 -5.40
CA THR A 805 1.43 10.79 -4.49
C THR A 805 1.57 12.16 -5.17
N ARG A 806 2.47 12.28 -6.15
CA ARG A 806 2.63 13.46 -7.02
C ARG A 806 3.18 13.02 -8.39
N PRO A 807 2.38 13.06 -9.48
CA PRO A 807 2.79 12.51 -10.78
C PRO A 807 4.01 13.22 -11.42
N GLN A 808 4.31 14.44 -11.00
CA GLN A 808 5.43 15.26 -11.48
C GLN A 808 6.79 14.91 -10.87
N PHE A 809 6.89 13.91 -9.98
CA PHE A 809 8.18 13.47 -9.45
C PHE A 809 9.01 12.74 -10.52
N ILE A 810 10.29 13.12 -10.63
CA ILE A 810 11.36 12.39 -11.34
C ILE A 810 11.07 12.26 -12.83
N ASP A 811 11.54 13.24 -13.62
CA ASP A 811 11.53 13.17 -15.08
C ASP A 811 12.47 12.06 -15.63
N GLN A 812 12.55 11.92 -16.96
CA GLN A 812 13.33 10.85 -17.59
C GLN A 812 14.83 10.98 -17.28
N ASP A 813 15.39 12.19 -17.31
CA ASP A 813 16.82 12.42 -17.07
C ASP A 813 17.16 12.16 -15.59
N GLN A 814 16.29 12.59 -14.67
CA GLN A 814 16.38 12.21 -13.26
C GLN A 814 16.25 10.69 -13.05
N TYR A 815 15.41 10.01 -13.83
CA TYR A 815 15.23 8.55 -13.76
C TYR A 815 16.46 7.77 -14.29
N GLU A 816 17.11 8.26 -15.36
CA GLU A 816 18.38 7.70 -15.85
C GLU A 816 19.52 7.94 -14.85
N ASN A 817 19.59 9.13 -14.24
CA ASN A 817 20.57 9.45 -13.20
C ASN A 817 20.36 8.66 -11.88
N LEU A 818 19.12 8.25 -11.58
CA LEU A 818 18.82 7.38 -10.43
C LEU A 818 19.55 6.03 -10.56
N PHE A 819 19.57 5.44 -11.76
CA PHE A 819 20.31 4.20 -12.03
C PHE A 819 21.83 4.37 -11.86
N VAL A 820 22.40 5.51 -12.26
CA VAL A 820 23.82 5.82 -12.07
C VAL A 820 24.13 5.91 -10.56
N SER A 821 23.35 6.71 -9.83
CA SER A 821 23.52 6.91 -8.38
C SER A 821 23.34 5.61 -7.57
N MET A 822 22.44 4.71 -8.00
CA MET A 822 22.30 3.39 -7.40
C MET A 822 23.50 2.48 -7.73
N ARG A 823 24.09 2.57 -8.93
CA ARG A 823 25.30 1.82 -9.29
C ARG A 823 26.50 2.25 -8.44
N ASP A 824 26.71 3.56 -8.29
CA ASP A 824 27.76 4.13 -7.46
C ASP A 824 27.58 3.74 -5.98
N TYR A 825 26.33 3.73 -5.49
CA TYR A 825 26.01 3.20 -4.18
C TYR A 825 26.44 1.73 -4.02
N VAL A 826 26.05 0.86 -4.95
CA VAL A 826 26.32 -0.59 -4.84
C VAL A 826 27.82 -0.87 -4.93
N GLN A 827 28.56 -0.17 -5.80
CA GLN A 827 30.03 -0.26 -5.86
C GLN A 827 30.68 0.10 -4.52
N GLN A 828 30.27 1.22 -3.91
CA GLN A 828 30.78 1.66 -2.59
C GLN A 828 30.37 0.73 -1.45
N TYR A 829 29.17 0.15 -1.51
CA TYR A 829 28.66 -0.79 -0.49
C TYR A 829 29.40 -2.14 -0.53
N MET A 830 29.67 -2.64 -1.73
CA MET A 830 30.31 -3.94 -1.94
C MET A 830 31.82 -3.90 -1.69
N SER A 831 32.52 -2.81 -2.03
CA SER A 831 33.94 -2.65 -1.66
C SER A 831 34.13 -2.56 -0.14
N ALA A 832 33.25 -1.85 0.57
CA ALA A 832 33.21 -1.82 2.03
C ALA A 832 32.88 -3.19 2.65
N THR A 833 32.01 -3.98 2.01
CA THR A 833 31.67 -5.34 2.49
C THR A 833 32.81 -6.34 2.29
N LEU A 834 33.54 -6.24 1.18
CA LEU A 834 34.71 -7.09 0.90
C LEU A 834 35.88 -6.80 1.85
N THR A 835 36.09 -5.53 2.21
CA THR A 835 37.17 -5.12 3.14
C THR A 835 36.87 -5.40 4.62
N GLN A 836 35.65 -5.84 4.97
CA GLN A 836 35.25 -6.18 6.34
C GLN A 836 35.22 -7.70 6.63
N ARG A 837 35.57 -8.55 5.67
CA ARG A 837 35.74 -9.99 5.92
C ARG A 837 37.16 -10.27 6.45
N PRO A 838 37.34 -10.93 7.60
CA PRO A 838 38.62 -11.49 7.99
C PRO A 838 39.12 -12.48 6.93
N SER A 839 40.43 -12.47 6.68
CA SER A 839 41.07 -13.27 5.63
C SER A 839 41.29 -14.73 6.04
N GLU A 840 40.21 -15.51 6.10
CA GLU A 840 40.30 -16.97 6.04
C GLU A 840 40.14 -17.45 4.59
N ASN A 841 41.01 -18.37 4.16
CA ASN A 841 41.13 -18.91 2.80
C ASN A 841 41.53 -17.91 1.70
N SER A 842 42.81 -17.53 1.72
CA SER A 842 43.51 -16.95 0.56
C SER A 842 43.71 -17.99 -0.55
N PHE A 843 42.74 -18.11 -1.46
CA PHE A 843 43.00 -18.76 -2.75
C PHE A 843 43.85 -17.85 -3.63
N TYR A 844 45.08 -18.27 -3.90
CA TYR A 844 45.91 -17.66 -4.94
C TYR A 844 45.20 -17.82 -6.29
N ILE A 845 44.90 -16.70 -6.94
CA ILE A 845 44.68 -16.65 -8.38
C ILE A 845 45.96 -16.08 -8.96
N ASP A 846 46.65 -16.87 -9.77
CA ASP A 846 47.85 -16.45 -10.47
C ASP A 846 47.51 -15.40 -11.54
N THR A 847 48.29 -14.32 -11.60
CA THR A 847 48.08 -13.19 -12.52
C THR A 847 49.33 -12.91 -13.36
N SER A 848 49.95 -13.94 -13.93
CA SER A 848 50.89 -13.80 -15.05
C SER A 848 50.13 -13.68 -16.38
N GLY A 849 49.82 -12.45 -16.80
CA GLY A 849 49.09 -12.19 -18.04
C GLY A 849 49.24 -10.73 -18.48
N GLU A 850 50.37 -10.41 -19.10
CA GLU A 850 50.68 -9.05 -19.54
C GLU A 850 49.69 -8.56 -20.60
N TYR A 851 49.13 -7.36 -20.40
CA TYR A 851 48.76 -6.49 -21.51
C TYR A 851 49.04 -5.02 -21.16
N GLN A 852 49.58 -4.29 -22.12
CA GLN A 852 50.33 -3.06 -21.87
C GLN A 852 49.44 -1.84 -21.59
N SER A 853 49.90 -0.99 -20.66
CA SER A 853 49.35 0.34 -20.44
C SER A 853 49.78 1.29 -21.56
N THR A 854 48.83 1.98 -22.20
CA THR A 854 49.05 3.35 -22.68
C THR A 854 47.75 4.11 -22.94
N THR A 855 47.72 5.37 -22.50
CA THR A 855 46.95 6.49 -23.11
C THR A 855 45.42 6.34 -23.24
N THR A 856 44.68 6.46 -22.13
CA THR A 856 43.35 7.11 -22.14
C THR A 856 43.11 7.82 -20.80
N ASN A 857 43.62 9.05 -20.65
CA ASN A 857 43.44 9.83 -19.41
C ASN A 857 43.30 11.35 -19.67
N ARG A 858 42.59 11.72 -20.74
CA ARG A 858 42.34 13.12 -21.17
C ARG A 858 41.00 13.30 -21.91
N VAL A 859 39.89 12.86 -21.30
CA VAL A 859 38.53 13.12 -21.84
C VAL A 859 37.57 13.70 -20.79
N ILE A 860 37.73 13.34 -19.51
CA ILE A 860 36.90 13.88 -18.40
C ILE A 860 37.39 15.28 -17.98
N GLN A 861 37.27 16.25 -18.90
CA GLN A 861 37.34 17.70 -18.59
C GLN A 861 36.79 18.63 -19.70
N ARG A 862 36.08 18.10 -20.72
CA ARG A 862 35.37 18.89 -21.75
C ARG A 862 34.04 18.25 -22.18
N LEU A 863 33.26 17.81 -21.19
CA LEU A 863 31.80 17.71 -21.19
C LEU A 863 31.31 18.30 -19.87
#